data_AF-A0A3M8AA13-F1
#
_entry.id   AF-A0A3M8AA13-F1
#
_cell.length_a   1.000
_cell.length_b   1.000
_cell.length_c   1.000
_cell.angle_alpha   90.00
_cell.angle_beta   90.00
_cell.angle_gamma   90.00
#
_symmetry.space_group_name_H-M   'P 1'
#
loop_
_entity.id
_entity.type
_entity.pdbx_description
1 polymer ?
#
loop_
_entity_poly.entity_id
_entity_poly.type
_entity_poly.pdbx_seq_one_letter_code
_entity_poly.pdbx_strand_id
1 'polypeptide(L)'
;MRIDELWSTNGFFRASKGSSAPDGIVSKITVPSERTSWESAAMAELASRIGLHLTDLPLPIFEHLFIFDQLDEQALPVQGDKPRTLRIVVGYEQAWLASVLGERKAALLALHKLRDNGEKEAGILYVSEGEDESILVITGTSPQMTLLSARALVSGEYRQDAIEQAGFGHQRAILIAPKPAAPLTAEKTATNPGNNRSRTFSLHELFTTEGLYEQNDGELLPTLDVLLSMPDGSLEKTVAAVELGARLALSAGYVRTPVTRCAGEENEAGRFEIVFETKTAPAAHGESRMELFEDGKQLRIESDALHLVGFVRELLADGFAPLSAGQHFGWRQRLFALKSDSQDLSLRASLGLQTFSLRERTEIARLEVPEHLARPTEVWEQYVGGGGRAGGPVPLAVTEELPVWTAEWSDPGELAEMEDYLLAVVQKHAEHSGGAALEIEVTTTASEQTFAAWAKKLAGQCRERYGVEVWFAFRDANKSGLNWAMQEVLPQIVQLKDVHSVELRARAFRPADKHFDLVHRFLQELYPFDAILADSLSLPLERIRLQLAEDSAAPMFSVCAFAESKEVLADWSWEGWAESRPYMPDQPQRGRVLVPFAGVRVKEAQTQNELARKPFATNPYRFWQWYQEQVLPMIFRQVGGNPGVPKFSRLECHVGMDAVEKKLPHLEENSSVLEALHEDIYFYTLHAMHNHGKKVGDPEWDAPGGIVPFMHVEQGGKPWARIALYAFPTEHAITAVDASGAATVIRPFAGMPFRDAVATGLCRKETDWSVTLEGIADATLREQCQAWLGFSMAQSQAQPADQQPIAQQATTEASKGKSLWEDVFTGEDVEQWLAQHREQVPGQVVPLDFSLNGRWIWAVELFAGKAQHSFATSTAKHALYKPTFFINARHHANEVSSTNAALQMIAQLADDPSVLEAVNLVIIPLENVDGAALHAQLAQDNPCWKHHAARYNACGLEFAKYRFQSGVPFGESRIYPKVWERWAPDIVLDDHGIPSHEWIQPFSGYNSPPRFPVSYWIPSARMYTIWRALTEATPEQREAYTSLRAALTASLHQDAAVAQDNVDWLATYRRWGHDFDPQHFPIELSNGSIAYTRDSPINRNSHDLIERFPEWVTADLMTEVNDETVYGKELQACRHAHHVVHQAIADWMKNRKVTIEEIREHEADGTIRIGLIRKRPL
;
A
#
# COMPACT_ATOMS: atom_id res chain seq x y z
N MET A 1 20.04 -39.86 -17.13
CA MET A 1 19.30 -38.57 -17.08
C MET A 1 18.96 -38.16 -18.49
N ARG A 2 17.77 -37.60 -18.76
CA ARG A 2 17.50 -37.04 -20.10
C ARG A 2 18.03 -35.60 -20.16
N ILE A 3 18.66 -35.23 -21.27
CA ILE A 3 19.34 -33.92 -21.38
C ILE A 3 18.37 -32.73 -21.35
N ASP A 4 17.10 -32.96 -21.72
CA ASP A 4 16.00 -31.99 -21.63
C ASP A 4 15.57 -31.69 -20.19
N GLU A 5 15.89 -32.57 -19.23
CA GLU A 5 15.61 -32.35 -17.80
C GLU A 5 16.77 -31.70 -17.05
N LEU A 6 17.90 -31.42 -17.72
CA LEU A 6 19.11 -30.88 -17.08
C LEU A 6 18.84 -29.57 -16.34
N TRP A 7 18.12 -28.64 -16.97
CA TRP A 7 17.80 -27.33 -16.41
C TRP A 7 16.53 -27.36 -15.54
N SER A 8 16.44 -28.35 -14.64
CA SER A 8 15.31 -28.52 -13.72
C SER A 8 15.77 -28.99 -12.34
N THR A 9 14.85 -29.05 -11.38
CA THR A 9 15.08 -29.60 -10.03
C THR A 9 15.28 -31.12 -10.00
N ASN A 10 14.86 -31.82 -11.07
CA ASN A 10 15.17 -33.24 -11.31
C ASN A 10 16.52 -33.41 -12.05
N GLY A 11 17.27 -32.33 -12.25
CA GLY A 11 18.53 -32.28 -12.98
C GLY A 11 19.62 -31.55 -12.20
N PHE A 12 20.09 -30.43 -12.73
CA PHE A 12 21.22 -29.67 -12.20
C PHE A 12 20.85 -28.73 -11.06
N PHE A 13 19.58 -28.34 -10.94
CA PHE A 13 19.12 -27.47 -9.87
C PHE A 13 18.66 -28.28 -8.67
N ARG A 14 18.75 -27.67 -7.49
CA ARG A 14 18.12 -28.15 -6.27
C ARG A 14 17.05 -27.17 -5.81
N ALA A 15 16.09 -27.67 -5.05
CA ALA A 15 15.11 -26.87 -4.35
C ALA A 15 15.03 -27.32 -2.89
N SER A 16 14.73 -26.38 -1.99
CA SER A 16 14.41 -26.66 -0.60
C SER A 16 13.21 -27.60 -0.48
N LYS A 17 13.17 -28.35 0.62
CA LYS A 17 12.18 -29.41 0.83
C LYS A 17 10.76 -28.82 0.85
N GLY A 18 9.94 -29.17 -0.14
CA GLY A 18 8.56 -28.69 -0.28
C GLY A 18 8.40 -27.52 -1.26
N SER A 19 9.50 -26.96 -1.74
CA SER A 19 9.52 -25.91 -2.77
C SER A 19 9.78 -26.50 -4.16
N SER A 20 9.12 -25.96 -5.17
CA SER A 20 9.44 -26.19 -6.59
C SER A 20 10.38 -25.13 -7.17
N ALA A 21 10.71 -24.09 -6.39
CA ALA A 21 11.57 -23.01 -6.81
C ALA A 21 13.05 -23.43 -6.66
N PRO A 22 13.86 -23.35 -7.73
CA PRO A 22 15.27 -23.69 -7.65
C PRO A 22 16.06 -22.62 -6.88
N ASP A 23 16.76 -23.04 -5.83
CA ASP A 23 17.50 -22.17 -4.89
C ASP A 23 19.02 -22.43 -4.86
N GLY A 24 19.49 -23.23 -5.82
CA GLY A 24 20.89 -23.52 -6.01
C GLY A 24 21.14 -24.64 -7.02
N ILE A 25 22.40 -25.04 -7.11
CA ILE A 25 22.87 -26.12 -7.98
C ILE A 25 23.27 -27.35 -7.15
N VAL A 26 23.22 -28.54 -7.77
CA VAL A 26 23.59 -29.81 -7.12
C VAL A 26 25.11 -30.02 -7.02
N SER A 27 25.90 -29.41 -7.90
CA SER A 27 27.36 -29.49 -7.90
C SER A 27 27.98 -28.27 -8.57
N LYS A 28 29.15 -27.83 -8.12
CA LYS A 28 29.97 -26.85 -8.87
C LYS A 28 30.40 -27.42 -10.22
N ILE A 29 30.56 -26.54 -11.21
CA ILE A 29 31.04 -26.87 -12.54
C ILE A 29 32.56 -26.88 -12.53
N THR A 30 33.16 -28.02 -12.87
CA THR A 30 34.61 -28.16 -12.97
C THR A 30 35.12 -27.52 -14.26
N VAL A 31 36.08 -26.61 -14.13
CA VAL A 31 36.67 -25.83 -15.23
C VAL A 31 38.20 -25.81 -15.11
N PRO A 32 38.95 -25.62 -16.20
CA PRO A 32 40.40 -25.55 -16.12
C PRO A 32 40.87 -24.19 -15.55
N SER A 33 41.90 -24.21 -14.71
CA SER A 33 42.54 -22.97 -14.24
C SER A 33 43.22 -22.22 -15.39
N GLU A 34 43.93 -22.95 -16.26
CA GLU A 34 44.44 -22.46 -17.54
C GLU A 34 43.39 -22.63 -18.63
N ARG A 35 42.88 -21.52 -19.16
CA ARG A 35 41.74 -21.55 -20.08
C ARG A 35 41.89 -20.58 -21.23
N THR A 36 41.18 -20.89 -22.31
CA THR A 36 41.04 -20.02 -23.48
C THR A 36 39.90 -19.02 -23.33
N SER A 37 39.86 -17.99 -24.18
CA SER A 37 38.72 -17.05 -24.24
C SER A 37 37.38 -17.76 -24.51
N TRP A 38 37.41 -18.80 -25.34
CA TRP A 38 36.23 -19.62 -25.68
C TRP A 38 35.70 -20.40 -24.47
N GLU A 39 36.58 -20.94 -23.64
CA GLU A 39 36.18 -21.61 -22.39
C GLU A 39 35.66 -20.60 -21.36
N SER A 40 36.29 -19.43 -21.24
CA SER A 40 35.78 -18.35 -20.39
C SER A 40 34.39 -17.87 -20.85
N ALA A 41 34.15 -17.77 -22.15
CA ALA A 41 32.83 -17.49 -22.71
C ALA A 41 31.82 -18.60 -22.38
N ALA A 42 32.22 -19.87 -22.47
CA ALA A 42 31.36 -21.00 -22.13
C ALA A 42 30.92 -20.95 -20.66
N MET A 43 31.82 -20.54 -19.77
CA MET A 43 31.51 -20.34 -18.35
C MET A 43 30.45 -19.25 -18.15
N ALA A 44 30.59 -18.09 -18.81
CA ALA A 44 29.62 -17.01 -18.70
C ALA A 44 28.24 -17.38 -19.31
N GLU A 45 28.18 -18.13 -20.42
CA GLU A 45 26.92 -18.65 -20.99
C GLU A 45 26.19 -19.55 -19.99
N LEU A 46 26.91 -20.47 -19.35
CA LEU A 46 26.35 -21.37 -18.33
C LEU A 46 25.89 -20.59 -17.10
N ALA A 47 26.67 -19.60 -16.66
CA ALA A 47 26.35 -18.76 -15.51
C ALA A 47 25.07 -17.93 -15.73
N SER A 48 24.90 -17.32 -16.91
CA SER A 48 23.65 -16.62 -17.28
C SER A 48 22.47 -17.57 -17.36
N ARG A 49 22.65 -18.79 -17.87
CA ARG A 49 21.58 -19.80 -17.87
C ARG A 49 21.17 -20.21 -16.47
N ILE A 50 22.11 -20.36 -15.54
CA ILE A 50 21.85 -20.62 -14.12
C ILE A 50 21.11 -19.44 -13.50
N GLY A 51 21.57 -18.21 -13.75
CA GLY A 51 20.92 -16.99 -13.26
C GLY A 51 19.46 -16.87 -13.72
N LEU A 52 19.15 -17.22 -14.97
CA LEU A 52 17.77 -17.26 -15.48
C LEU A 52 16.86 -18.18 -14.68
N HIS A 53 17.39 -19.26 -14.10
CA HIS A 53 16.58 -20.26 -13.41
C HIS A 53 16.44 -20.01 -11.91
N LEU A 54 17.50 -19.60 -11.21
CA LEU A 54 17.49 -19.51 -9.74
C LEU A 54 16.63 -18.36 -9.20
N THR A 55 16.10 -18.50 -7.98
CA THR A 55 15.52 -17.38 -7.23
C THR A 55 16.58 -16.54 -6.52
N ASP A 56 17.63 -17.21 -6.06
CA ASP A 56 18.70 -16.67 -5.23
C ASP A 56 20.06 -17.14 -5.76
N LEU A 57 20.98 -16.20 -5.94
CA LEU A 57 22.37 -16.47 -6.31
C LEU A 57 23.28 -16.27 -5.10
N PRO A 58 24.00 -17.30 -4.63
CA PRO A 58 24.95 -17.13 -3.54
C PRO A 58 26.10 -16.20 -3.94
N LEU A 59 26.52 -15.34 -3.01
CA LEU A 59 27.60 -14.39 -3.21
C LEU A 59 28.87 -14.86 -2.47
N PRO A 60 30.06 -14.80 -3.10
CA PRO A 60 30.28 -14.35 -4.48
C PRO A 60 29.96 -15.45 -5.52
N ILE A 61 29.40 -15.07 -6.68
CA ILE A 61 28.72 -16.01 -7.58
C ILE A 61 29.71 -17.02 -8.17
N PHE A 62 30.88 -16.56 -8.60
CA PHE A 62 31.83 -17.40 -9.31
C PHE A 62 32.26 -18.63 -8.48
N GLU A 63 32.63 -18.40 -7.23
CA GLU A 63 33.15 -19.41 -6.29
C GLU A 63 32.08 -20.43 -5.89
N HIS A 64 30.81 -20.07 -6.04
CA HIS A 64 29.67 -20.97 -5.81
C HIS A 64 29.25 -21.75 -7.05
N LEU A 65 29.53 -21.24 -8.26
CA LEU A 65 29.19 -21.93 -9.50
C LEU A 65 30.32 -22.80 -10.05
N PHE A 66 31.58 -22.42 -9.84
CA PHE A 66 32.73 -23.05 -10.50
C PHE A 66 33.80 -23.54 -9.51
N ILE A 67 34.54 -24.58 -9.93
CA ILE A 67 35.70 -25.13 -9.22
C ILE A 67 36.81 -25.47 -10.22
N PHE A 68 38.06 -25.21 -9.86
CA PHE A 68 39.19 -25.43 -10.75
C PHE A 68 39.78 -26.83 -10.62
N ASP A 69 40.06 -27.45 -11.77
CA ASP A 69 40.94 -28.62 -11.97
C ASP A 69 40.59 -29.91 -11.20
N GLN A 70 39.46 -29.93 -10.48
CA GLN A 70 39.00 -31.08 -9.72
C GLN A 70 37.48 -31.20 -9.73
N LEU A 71 36.98 -32.42 -9.57
CA LEU A 71 35.56 -32.69 -9.41
C LEU A 71 35.06 -32.17 -8.05
N ASP A 72 33.83 -31.68 -8.01
CA ASP A 72 33.21 -31.23 -6.77
C ASP A 72 32.94 -32.41 -5.82
N GLU A 73 33.67 -32.45 -4.71
CA GLU A 73 33.51 -33.45 -3.65
C GLU A 73 32.26 -33.21 -2.81
N GLN A 74 31.69 -32.00 -2.85
CA GLN A 74 30.49 -31.61 -2.11
C GLN A 74 29.19 -31.77 -2.92
N ALA A 75 29.28 -32.42 -4.08
CA ALA A 75 28.14 -32.63 -4.97
C ALA A 75 27.01 -33.42 -4.28
N LEU A 76 25.81 -32.88 -4.36
CA LEU A 76 24.59 -33.46 -3.82
C LEU A 76 23.93 -34.38 -4.86
N PRO A 77 23.18 -35.40 -4.42
CA PRO A 77 22.40 -36.21 -5.34
C PRO A 77 21.24 -35.39 -5.92
N VAL A 78 20.95 -35.63 -7.19
CA VAL A 78 19.80 -35.09 -7.90
C VAL A 78 18.50 -35.70 -7.35
N GLN A 79 17.42 -34.91 -7.32
CA GLN A 79 16.11 -35.38 -6.88
C GLN A 79 15.52 -36.36 -7.91
N GLY A 80 15.02 -37.52 -7.44
CA GLY A 80 14.39 -38.54 -8.29
C GLY A 80 14.28 -39.92 -7.63
N ASP A 81 13.67 -40.89 -8.32
CA ASP A 81 13.40 -42.25 -7.81
C ASP A 81 14.66 -43.04 -7.43
N LYS A 82 15.81 -42.72 -8.05
CA LYS A 82 17.14 -43.25 -7.72
C LYS A 82 18.12 -42.08 -7.63
N PRO A 83 18.41 -41.59 -6.41
CA PRO A 83 19.31 -40.45 -6.22
C PRO A 83 20.69 -40.75 -6.80
N ARG A 84 21.20 -39.85 -7.64
CA ARG A 84 22.50 -39.97 -8.29
C ARG A 84 23.22 -38.64 -8.27
N THR A 85 24.53 -38.66 -8.09
CA THR A 85 25.35 -37.44 -8.15
C THR A 85 25.54 -37.03 -9.61
N LEU A 86 25.16 -35.81 -9.99
CA LEU A 86 25.48 -35.21 -11.28
C LEU A 86 26.67 -34.27 -11.12
N ARG A 87 27.65 -34.35 -12.03
CA ARG A 87 28.76 -33.39 -12.12
C ARG A 87 28.87 -32.86 -13.55
N ILE A 88 29.23 -31.58 -13.69
CA ILE A 88 29.47 -30.95 -14.99
C ILE A 88 30.94 -30.58 -15.11
N VAL A 89 31.58 -30.94 -16.21
CA VAL A 89 32.98 -30.61 -16.53
C VAL A 89 33.01 -29.86 -17.85
N VAL A 90 33.70 -28.72 -17.90
CA VAL A 90 33.88 -27.92 -19.12
C VAL A 90 35.36 -27.75 -19.38
N GLY A 91 35.82 -28.13 -20.57
CA GLY A 91 37.19 -27.88 -21.00
C GLY A 91 37.55 -28.62 -22.27
N TYR A 92 38.60 -28.17 -22.97
CA TYR A 92 39.00 -28.77 -24.26
C TYR A 92 40.29 -29.61 -24.19
N GLU A 93 41.22 -29.29 -23.29
CA GLU A 93 42.56 -29.88 -23.29
C GLU A 93 42.53 -31.36 -22.85
N GLN A 94 43.16 -32.22 -23.63
CA GLN A 94 43.02 -33.68 -23.47
C GLN A 94 43.71 -34.20 -22.21
N ALA A 95 44.91 -33.70 -21.88
CA ALA A 95 45.63 -34.15 -20.70
C ALA A 95 44.91 -33.72 -19.40
N TRP A 96 44.30 -32.54 -19.40
CA TRP A 96 43.47 -32.01 -18.33
C TRP A 96 42.16 -32.78 -18.17
N LEU A 97 41.42 -33.01 -19.26
CA LEU A 97 40.22 -33.87 -19.21
C LEU A 97 40.59 -35.28 -18.70
N ALA A 98 41.75 -35.80 -19.11
CA ALA A 98 42.25 -37.09 -18.67
C ALA A 98 42.68 -37.14 -17.19
N SER A 99 43.08 -36.01 -16.60
CA SER A 99 43.41 -35.91 -15.18
C SER A 99 42.14 -35.80 -14.33
N VAL A 100 41.18 -34.95 -14.74
CA VAL A 100 39.91 -34.73 -14.03
C VAL A 100 39.01 -35.98 -14.09
N LEU A 101 38.90 -36.64 -15.25
CA LEU A 101 37.99 -37.77 -15.44
C LEU A 101 38.56 -39.13 -15.00
N GLY A 102 39.87 -39.21 -14.71
CA GLY A 102 40.53 -40.44 -14.24
C GLY A 102 40.32 -41.64 -15.19
N GLU A 103 39.79 -42.75 -14.68
CA GLU A 103 39.55 -43.98 -15.46
C GLU A 103 38.39 -43.84 -16.47
N ARG A 104 37.53 -42.82 -16.33
CA ARG A 104 36.34 -42.62 -17.17
C ARG A 104 36.61 -41.93 -18.50
N LYS A 105 37.87 -41.58 -18.77
CA LYS A 105 38.32 -40.87 -19.98
C LYS A 105 38.33 -41.69 -21.27
N ALA A 106 38.27 -43.03 -21.19
CA ALA A 106 38.59 -43.91 -22.32
C ALA A 106 37.71 -43.67 -23.57
N ALA A 107 36.40 -43.46 -23.42
CA ALA A 107 35.51 -43.17 -24.56
C ALA A 107 35.65 -41.73 -25.07
N LEU A 108 35.86 -40.76 -24.17
CA LEU A 108 36.11 -39.37 -24.54
C LEU A 108 37.38 -39.23 -25.39
N LEU A 109 38.47 -39.89 -24.97
CA LEU A 109 39.72 -39.92 -25.72
C LEU A 109 39.59 -40.65 -27.07
N ALA A 110 38.63 -41.56 -27.23
CA ALA A 110 38.33 -42.18 -28.52
C ALA A 110 37.61 -41.21 -29.47
N LEU A 111 36.68 -40.41 -28.95
CA LEU A 111 36.00 -39.34 -29.71
C LEU A 111 37.00 -38.27 -30.16
N HIS A 112 37.94 -37.92 -29.30
CA HIS A 112 39.01 -36.96 -29.65
C HIS A 112 39.97 -37.47 -30.74
N LYS A 113 40.12 -38.79 -30.95
CA LYS A 113 40.90 -39.35 -32.05
C LYS A 113 40.27 -39.12 -33.43
N LEU A 114 38.96 -38.81 -33.51
CA LEU A 114 38.31 -38.38 -34.75
C LEU A 114 38.97 -37.09 -35.30
N ARG A 115 39.50 -36.23 -34.42
CA ARG A 115 40.31 -35.04 -34.76
C ARG A 115 41.58 -35.39 -35.55
N ASP A 116 42.29 -36.42 -35.10
CA ASP A 116 43.60 -36.78 -35.66
C ASP A 116 43.46 -37.47 -37.04
N ASN A 117 42.24 -37.89 -37.41
CA ASN A 117 41.92 -38.51 -38.71
C ASN A 117 41.42 -37.51 -39.79
N GLY A 118 41.37 -36.21 -39.50
CA GLY A 118 40.99 -35.18 -40.48
C GLY A 118 39.47 -35.01 -40.72
N GLU A 119 38.63 -35.41 -39.76
CA GLU A 119 37.18 -35.19 -39.81
C GLU A 119 36.79 -33.75 -39.41
N LYS A 120 35.52 -33.38 -39.66
CA LYS A 120 34.96 -32.03 -39.43
C LYS A 120 35.05 -31.63 -37.95
N GLU A 121 35.33 -30.35 -37.68
CA GLU A 121 35.25 -29.80 -36.31
C GLU A 121 33.86 -30.04 -35.70
N ALA A 122 33.83 -30.46 -34.43
CA ALA A 122 32.60 -30.80 -33.74
C ALA A 122 32.68 -30.40 -32.25
N GLY A 123 31.57 -29.89 -31.75
CA GLY A 123 31.28 -29.79 -30.33
C GLY A 123 30.85 -31.15 -29.79
N ILE A 124 31.10 -31.43 -28.52
CA ILE A 124 30.88 -32.74 -27.91
C ILE A 124 30.24 -32.55 -26.53
N LEU A 125 29.03 -33.08 -26.37
CA LEU A 125 28.42 -33.30 -25.06
C LEU A 125 28.48 -34.80 -24.75
N TYR A 126 29.30 -35.17 -23.77
CA TYR A 126 29.53 -36.56 -23.41
C TYR A 126 29.00 -36.84 -22.01
N VAL A 127 28.18 -37.88 -21.87
CA VAL A 127 27.65 -38.32 -20.57
C VAL A 127 28.30 -39.65 -20.21
N SER A 128 29.11 -39.65 -19.16
CA SER A 128 29.63 -40.86 -18.52
C SER A 128 28.71 -41.29 -17.40
N GLU A 129 27.96 -42.38 -17.60
CA GLU A 129 27.12 -42.98 -16.56
C GLU A 129 27.90 -44.01 -15.72
N GLY A 130 27.85 -43.86 -14.40
CA GLY A 130 28.24 -44.84 -13.39
C GLY A 130 27.03 -45.36 -12.60
N GLU A 131 27.26 -46.22 -11.61
CA GLU A 131 26.18 -46.84 -10.82
C GLU A 131 25.38 -45.79 -10.02
N ASP A 132 26.09 -44.88 -9.33
CA ASP A 132 25.52 -43.83 -8.47
C ASP A 132 25.90 -42.40 -8.91
N GLU A 133 26.60 -42.25 -10.04
CA GLU A 133 27.14 -40.97 -10.49
C GLU A 133 26.99 -40.79 -12.01
N SER A 134 26.79 -39.56 -12.47
CA SER A 134 26.83 -39.18 -13.88
C SER A 134 27.69 -37.94 -14.06
N ILE A 135 28.60 -37.97 -15.04
CA ILE A 135 29.42 -36.80 -15.40
C ILE A 135 29.03 -36.34 -16.80
N LEU A 136 28.52 -35.11 -16.91
CA LEU A 136 28.31 -34.40 -18.17
C LEU A 136 29.57 -33.60 -18.51
N VAL A 137 30.22 -33.95 -19.61
CA VAL A 137 31.41 -33.26 -20.11
C VAL A 137 31.03 -32.42 -21.32
N ILE A 138 31.28 -31.12 -21.23
CA ILE A 138 31.11 -30.12 -22.29
C ILE A 138 32.49 -29.85 -22.88
N THR A 139 32.73 -30.34 -24.10
CA THR A 139 34.04 -30.23 -24.76
C THR A 139 33.89 -30.08 -26.27
N GLY A 140 34.99 -30.08 -27.00
CA GLY A 140 35.01 -30.01 -28.45
C GLY A 140 36.33 -30.47 -29.04
N THR A 141 36.39 -30.54 -30.36
CA THR A 141 37.63 -30.81 -31.10
C THR A 141 38.62 -29.64 -31.04
N SER A 142 38.12 -28.43 -30.77
CA SER A 142 38.87 -27.19 -30.56
C SER A 142 38.19 -26.33 -29.47
N PRO A 143 38.87 -25.32 -28.89
CA PRO A 143 38.26 -24.47 -27.86
C PRO A 143 36.97 -23.77 -28.31
N GLN A 144 36.92 -23.32 -29.57
CA GLN A 144 35.71 -22.73 -30.16
C GLN A 144 34.54 -23.71 -30.17
N MET A 145 34.80 -25.00 -30.45
CA MET A 145 33.77 -26.03 -30.43
C MET A 145 33.31 -26.40 -29.02
N THR A 146 34.15 -26.19 -27.99
CA THR A 146 33.71 -26.26 -26.59
C THR A 146 32.67 -25.17 -26.29
N LEU A 147 32.91 -23.93 -26.73
CA LEU A 147 31.90 -22.85 -26.61
C LEU A 147 30.62 -23.19 -27.36
N LEU A 148 30.71 -23.69 -28.59
CA LEU A 148 29.53 -24.10 -29.36
C LEU A 148 28.71 -25.15 -28.59
N SER A 149 29.38 -26.09 -27.94
CA SER A 149 28.72 -27.13 -27.14
C SER A 149 28.02 -26.56 -25.91
N ALA A 150 28.65 -25.60 -25.22
CA ALA A 150 28.04 -24.90 -24.11
C ALA A 150 26.81 -24.09 -24.57
N ARG A 151 26.91 -23.32 -25.66
CA ARG A 151 25.79 -22.56 -26.23
C ARG A 151 24.62 -23.45 -26.67
N ALA A 152 24.90 -24.61 -27.27
CA ALA A 152 23.89 -25.59 -27.63
C ALA A 152 23.20 -26.19 -26.39
N LEU A 153 23.95 -26.47 -25.32
CA LEU A 153 23.37 -26.94 -24.04
C LEU A 153 22.51 -25.87 -23.37
N VAL A 154 22.97 -24.62 -23.38
CA VAL A 154 22.27 -23.47 -22.79
C VAL A 154 20.97 -23.17 -23.54
N SER A 155 21.01 -23.15 -24.87
CA SER A 155 19.84 -22.95 -25.74
C SER A 155 18.94 -24.18 -25.86
N GLY A 156 19.49 -25.36 -25.57
CA GLY A 156 18.84 -26.64 -25.79
C GLY A 156 18.57 -26.97 -27.25
N GLU A 157 19.24 -26.28 -28.18
CA GLU A 157 19.20 -26.56 -29.62
C GLU A 157 20.25 -27.61 -29.97
N TYR A 158 19.78 -28.83 -30.23
CA TYR A 158 20.59 -29.94 -30.72
C TYR A 158 20.12 -30.29 -32.14
N ARG A 159 21.06 -30.50 -33.05
CA ARG A 159 20.72 -30.99 -34.38
C ARG A 159 20.29 -32.46 -34.32
N GLN A 160 19.13 -32.80 -34.88
CA GLN A 160 18.54 -34.15 -34.82
C GLN A 160 19.37 -35.19 -35.61
N ASP A 161 20.05 -34.76 -36.68
CA ASP A 161 21.04 -35.51 -37.46
C ASP A 161 22.39 -35.68 -36.76
N ALA A 162 22.65 -34.90 -35.69
CA ALA A 162 23.88 -34.95 -34.92
C ALA A 162 23.80 -35.91 -33.71
N ILE A 163 22.63 -36.53 -33.50
CA ILE A 163 22.37 -37.60 -32.52
C ILE A 163 22.75 -38.98 -33.11
N GLU A 164 23.84 -39.07 -33.86
CA GLU A 164 24.46 -40.38 -34.08
C GLU A 164 25.10 -40.80 -32.75
N GLN A 165 24.41 -41.67 -32.01
CA GLN A 165 24.98 -42.36 -30.85
C GLN A 165 26.20 -43.14 -31.32
N ALA A 166 27.39 -42.54 -31.27
CA ALA A 166 28.63 -43.25 -31.52
C ALA A 166 28.78 -44.29 -30.40
N GLY A 167 28.48 -45.55 -30.73
CA GLY A 167 28.42 -46.66 -29.78
C GLY A 167 29.79 -47.01 -29.21
N PHE A 168 30.19 -46.32 -28.15
CA PHE A 168 31.34 -46.66 -27.31
C PHE A 168 30.85 -47.32 -26.00
N GLY A 169 30.16 -48.47 -26.09
CA GLY A 169 29.65 -49.21 -24.91
C GLY A 169 28.42 -48.58 -24.25
N HIS A 170 28.30 -48.64 -22.91
CA HIS A 170 27.18 -48.08 -22.12
C HIS A 170 27.15 -46.54 -22.06
N GLN A 171 28.06 -45.84 -22.75
CA GLN A 171 28.24 -44.39 -22.67
C GLN A 171 27.64 -43.68 -23.89
N ARG A 172 27.06 -42.48 -23.69
CA ARG A 172 26.35 -41.71 -24.72
C ARG A 172 27.05 -40.38 -24.98
N ALA A 173 27.30 -40.05 -26.25
CA ALA A 173 27.81 -38.76 -26.69
C ALA A 173 26.87 -38.14 -27.74
N ILE A 174 26.71 -36.82 -27.69
CA ILE A 174 26.03 -36.01 -28.70
C ILE A 174 27.09 -35.17 -29.38
N LEU A 175 27.21 -35.33 -30.70
CA LEU A 175 28.08 -34.48 -31.50
C LEU A 175 27.28 -33.24 -31.91
N ILE A 176 27.90 -32.07 -31.83
CA ILE A 176 27.28 -30.80 -32.18
C ILE A 176 28.05 -30.25 -33.37
N ALA A 177 27.45 -30.38 -34.55
CA ALA A 177 28.07 -29.88 -35.76
C ALA A 177 27.99 -28.35 -35.81
N PRO A 178 29.06 -27.65 -36.24
CA PRO A 178 29.04 -26.20 -36.46
C PRO A 178 27.96 -25.86 -37.49
N LYS A 179 27.05 -24.95 -37.13
CA LYS A 179 25.99 -24.49 -38.03
C LYS A 179 26.68 -23.78 -39.21
N PRO A 180 26.52 -24.23 -40.47
CA PRO A 180 27.00 -23.42 -41.58
C PRO A 180 26.24 -22.10 -41.55
N ALA A 181 26.95 -20.98 -41.68
CA ALA A 181 26.33 -19.66 -41.79
C ALA A 181 25.25 -19.74 -42.88
N ALA A 182 23.98 -19.52 -42.51
CA ALA A 182 22.91 -19.51 -43.50
C ALA A 182 23.17 -18.34 -44.47
N PRO A 183 23.06 -18.53 -45.79
CA PRO A 183 23.08 -17.40 -46.70
C PRO A 183 21.86 -16.54 -46.39
N LEU A 184 22.10 -15.28 -46.01
CA LEU A 184 21.07 -14.25 -45.86
C LEU A 184 20.31 -14.11 -47.18
N THR A 185 19.17 -14.80 -47.30
CA THR A 185 18.24 -14.59 -48.40
C THR A 185 17.27 -13.49 -47.99
N ALA A 186 17.34 -12.40 -48.73
CA ALA A 186 16.55 -11.20 -48.51
C ALA A 186 15.09 -11.41 -48.94
N GLU A 187 14.29 -12.08 -48.12
CA GLU A 187 12.85 -11.88 -48.08
C GLU A 187 12.43 -11.79 -46.61
N LYS A 188 12.66 -10.60 -46.04
CA LYS A 188 12.23 -10.21 -44.70
C LYS A 188 10.73 -9.94 -44.72
N THR A 189 9.92 -10.89 -44.27
CA THR A 189 8.61 -10.55 -43.71
C THR A 189 8.85 -9.82 -42.39
N ALA A 190 8.43 -8.56 -42.32
CA ALA A 190 8.57 -7.70 -41.17
C ALA A 190 7.79 -8.27 -39.97
N THR A 191 8.50 -8.97 -39.08
CA THR A 191 8.19 -8.95 -37.64
C THR A 191 8.97 -7.76 -37.07
N ASN A 192 8.26 -6.84 -36.41
CA ASN A 192 8.81 -5.59 -35.89
C ASN A 192 10.13 -5.85 -35.13
N PRO A 193 11.28 -5.32 -35.60
CA PRO A 193 12.49 -5.32 -34.79
C PRO A 193 12.25 -4.44 -33.56
N GLY A 194 12.54 -4.95 -32.37
CA GLY A 194 12.38 -4.26 -31.10
C GLY A 194 12.95 -2.84 -31.09
N ASN A 195 12.30 -1.96 -30.33
CA ASN A 195 12.53 -0.50 -30.24
C ASN A 195 13.95 -0.08 -29.78
N ASN A 196 14.87 -1.01 -29.47
CA ASN A 196 16.18 -0.72 -28.87
C ASN A 196 17.20 -0.07 -29.80
N ARG A 197 17.02 -0.06 -31.13
CA ARG A 197 18.09 0.37 -32.06
C ARG A 197 18.35 1.90 -32.09
N SER A 198 17.45 2.72 -31.54
CA SER A 198 17.60 4.17 -31.43
C SER A 198 17.54 4.70 -29.97
N ARG A 199 17.65 3.84 -28.96
CA ARG A 199 17.59 4.26 -27.55
C ARG A 199 18.93 4.85 -27.09
N THR A 200 18.88 5.96 -26.38
CA THR A 200 20.02 6.56 -25.68
C THR A 200 20.11 5.95 -24.28
N PHE A 201 21.13 5.15 -24.01
CA PHE A 201 21.31 4.53 -22.69
C PHE A 201 21.91 5.52 -21.69
N SER A 202 21.53 5.36 -20.42
CA SER A 202 22.08 6.13 -19.30
C SER A 202 22.44 5.18 -18.16
N LEU A 203 23.63 5.34 -17.58
CA LEU A 203 24.15 4.39 -16.59
C LEU A 203 23.24 4.20 -15.36
N HIS A 204 22.51 5.23 -14.93
CA HIS A 204 21.62 5.12 -13.75
C HIS A 204 20.45 4.15 -13.95
N GLU A 205 19.92 4.05 -15.18
CA GLU A 205 18.78 3.20 -15.55
C GLU A 205 19.22 1.93 -16.27
N LEU A 206 20.53 1.70 -16.42
CA LEU A 206 21.07 0.64 -17.25
C LEU A 206 20.54 -0.76 -16.89
N PHE A 207 20.32 -1.02 -15.61
CA PHE A 207 19.80 -2.31 -15.12
C PHE A 207 18.27 -2.33 -14.94
N THR A 208 17.53 -1.52 -15.71
CA THR A 208 16.06 -1.43 -15.69
C THR A 208 15.48 -1.70 -17.09
N THR A 209 14.15 -1.63 -17.24
CA THR A 209 13.45 -1.74 -18.53
C THR A 209 13.70 -0.58 -19.49
N GLU A 210 14.21 0.54 -18.97
CA GLU A 210 14.72 1.66 -19.78
C GLU A 210 16.16 1.41 -20.28
N GLY A 211 16.83 0.38 -19.75
CA GLY A 211 18.19 -0.04 -20.09
C GLY A 211 18.25 -1.41 -20.76
N LEU A 212 19.00 -2.34 -20.17
CA LEU A 212 19.36 -3.66 -20.74
C LEU A 212 18.18 -4.65 -20.84
N TYR A 213 17.04 -4.33 -20.21
CA TYR A 213 15.87 -5.20 -20.17
C TYR A 213 14.81 -4.72 -21.17
N GLU A 214 14.42 -5.59 -22.09
CA GLU A 214 13.36 -5.33 -23.06
C GLU A 214 12.02 -5.84 -22.51
N GLN A 215 11.07 -4.93 -22.28
CA GLN A 215 9.71 -5.27 -21.88
C GLN A 215 8.86 -5.52 -23.14
N ASN A 216 8.40 -6.76 -23.33
CA ASN A 216 7.51 -7.12 -24.45
C ASN A 216 6.04 -7.06 -24.02
N ASP A 217 5.16 -6.75 -24.97
CA ASP A 217 3.72 -6.75 -24.74
C ASP A 217 3.21 -8.16 -24.39
N GLY A 218 2.41 -8.26 -23.33
CA GLY A 218 1.83 -9.53 -22.88
C GLY A 218 2.79 -10.42 -22.09
N GLU A 219 4.04 -10.00 -21.87
CA GLU A 219 4.99 -10.66 -20.98
C GLU A 219 5.05 -9.91 -19.64
N LEU A 220 5.12 -10.64 -18.53
CA LEU A 220 5.21 -10.04 -17.19
C LEU A 220 6.65 -9.67 -16.82
N LEU A 221 7.60 -10.54 -17.18
CA LEU A 221 9.01 -10.37 -16.87
C LEU A 221 9.79 -10.01 -18.14
N PRO A 222 10.82 -9.17 -18.05
CA PRO A 222 11.48 -8.66 -19.24
C PRO A 222 12.49 -9.63 -19.83
N THR A 223 12.92 -9.35 -21.05
CA THR A 223 14.00 -10.04 -21.76
C THR A 223 15.34 -9.35 -21.53
N LEU A 224 16.35 -10.10 -21.07
CA LEU A 224 17.74 -9.63 -21.08
C LEU A 224 18.33 -9.81 -22.48
N ASP A 225 18.81 -8.70 -23.06
CA ASP A 225 19.53 -8.70 -24.33
C ASP A 225 20.89 -8.00 -24.21
N VAL A 226 21.95 -8.79 -24.05
CA VAL A 226 23.31 -8.30 -23.88
C VAL A 226 24.35 -9.28 -24.45
N LEU A 227 25.50 -8.74 -24.85
CA LEU A 227 26.72 -9.49 -25.17
C LEU A 227 27.85 -9.12 -24.20
N LEU A 228 28.44 -10.12 -23.55
CA LEU A 228 29.65 -9.98 -22.74
C LEU A 228 30.88 -10.28 -23.60
N SER A 229 31.76 -9.31 -23.76
CA SER A 229 32.95 -9.41 -24.60
C SER A 229 34.05 -10.22 -23.93
N MET A 230 34.51 -11.28 -24.60
CA MET A 230 35.50 -12.24 -24.10
C MET A 230 36.70 -12.33 -25.06
N PRO A 231 37.59 -11.33 -25.09
CA PRO A 231 38.70 -11.28 -26.04
C PRO A 231 39.86 -12.23 -25.68
N ASP A 232 40.03 -12.55 -24.40
CA ASP A 232 41.13 -13.39 -23.88
C ASP A 232 40.65 -14.28 -22.70
N GLY A 233 41.53 -15.15 -22.21
CA GLY A 233 41.27 -16.09 -21.11
C GLY A 233 41.64 -15.58 -19.71
N SER A 234 41.80 -14.26 -19.50
CA SER A 234 42.16 -13.68 -18.20
C SER A 234 41.21 -14.11 -17.09
N LEU A 235 41.76 -14.39 -15.90
CA LEU A 235 40.96 -14.86 -14.78
C LEU A 235 39.97 -13.81 -14.30
N GLU A 236 40.46 -12.60 -14.14
CA GLU A 236 39.75 -11.44 -13.62
C GLU A 236 38.56 -11.09 -14.52
N LYS A 237 38.77 -11.05 -15.85
CA LYS A 237 37.70 -10.79 -16.83
C LYS A 237 36.68 -11.91 -16.87
N THR A 238 37.12 -13.16 -16.74
CA THR A 238 36.19 -14.31 -16.68
C THR A 238 35.29 -14.23 -15.45
N VAL A 239 35.86 -13.96 -14.27
CA VAL A 239 35.09 -13.83 -13.03
C VAL A 239 34.11 -12.68 -13.14
N ALA A 240 34.55 -11.51 -13.63
CA ALA A 240 33.70 -10.35 -13.87
C ALA A 240 32.51 -10.66 -14.81
N ALA A 241 32.76 -11.33 -15.93
CA ALA A 241 31.72 -11.71 -16.88
C ALA A 241 30.73 -12.74 -16.30
N VAL A 242 31.22 -13.72 -15.53
CA VAL A 242 30.37 -14.71 -14.86
C VAL A 242 29.46 -14.06 -13.81
N GLU A 243 30.02 -13.23 -12.94
CA GLU A 243 29.29 -12.55 -11.87
C GLU A 243 28.20 -11.64 -12.46
N LEU A 244 28.56 -10.80 -13.44
CA LEU A 244 27.62 -9.90 -14.08
C LEU A 244 26.58 -10.65 -14.91
N GLY A 245 26.98 -11.63 -15.72
CA GLY A 245 26.10 -12.40 -16.58
C GLY A 245 25.05 -13.19 -15.80
N ALA A 246 25.43 -13.82 -14.69
CA ALA A 246 24.50 -14.52 -13.82
C ALA A 246 23.53 -13.55 -13.13
N ARG A 247 24.03 -12.44 -12.58
CA ARG A 247 23.20 -11.47 -11.87
C ARG A 247 22.21 -10.74 -12.78
N LEU A 248 22.60 -10.41 -14.02
CA LEU A 248 21.70 -9.84 -15.03
C LEU A 248 20.58 -10.83 -15.37
N ALA A 249 20.93 -12.09 -15.64
CA ALA A 249 19.92 -13.11 -15.97
C ALA A 249 18.95 -13.39 -14.82
N LEU A 250 19.38 -13.23 -13.56
CA LEU A 250 18.54 -13.36 -12.37
C LEU A 250 17.36 -12.38 -12.35
N SER A 251 17.52 -11.20 -12.94
CA SER A 251 16.48 -10.17 -13.02
C SER A 251 15.61 -10.27 -14.28
N ALA A 252 15.80 -11.28 -15.14
CA ALA A 252 15.08 -11.42 -16.41
C ALA A 252 14.10 -12.59 -16.40
N GLY A 253 12.97 -12.48 -17.08
CA GLY A 253 12.11 -13.62 -17.41
C GLY A 253 12.65 -14.43 -18.58
N TYR A 254 13.37 -13.76 -19.47
CA TYR A 254 13.94 -14.33 -20.70
C TYR A 254 15.39 -13.90 -20.89
N VAL A 255 16.18 -14.74 -21.54
CA VAL A 255 17.55 -14.41 -21.96
C VAL A 255 17.71 -14.69 -23.44
N ARG A 256 18.20 -13.70 -24.20
CA ARG A 256 18.57 -13.85 -25.61
C ARG A 256 19.99 -14.41 -25.72
N THR A 257 20.12 -15.58 -26.34
CA THR A 257 21.39 -16.32 -26.48
C THR A 257 21.91 -16.24 -27.90
N PRO A 258 23.25 -16.17 -28.12
CA PRO A 258 24.33 -16.25 -27.12
C PRO A 258 24.44 -14.99 -26.24
N VAL A 259 24.92 -15.11 -25.00
CA VAL A 259 25.18 -13.94 -24.13
C VAL A 259 26.63 -13.46 -24.15
N THR A 260 27.52 -14.18 -24.85
CA THR A 260 28.94 -13.82 -24.96
C THR A 260 29.34 -13.55 -26.41
N ARG A 261 30.42 -12.79 -26.60
CA ARG A 261 31.09 -12.61 -27.90
C ARG A 261 32.60 -12.79 -27.75
N CYS A 262 33.18 -13.73 -28.50
CA CYS A 262 34.63 -13.93 -28.56
C CYS A 262 35.29 -13.12 -29.69
N ALA A 263 36.61 -12.96 -29.63
CA ALA A 263 37.37 -12.30 -30.69
C ALA A 263 37.18 -13.02 -32.04
N GLY A 264 36.74 -12.26 -33.06
CA GLY A 264 36.46 -12.76 -34.42
C GLY A 264 35.00 -13.13 -34.67
N GLU A 265 34.12 -13.07 -33.67
CA GLU A 265 32.66 -13.16 -33.87
C GLU A 265 32.07 -11.77 -34.22
N GLU A 266 31.18 -11.71 -35.22
CA GLU A 266 30.51 -10.47 -35.61
C GLU A 266 29.30 -10.16 -34.72
N ASN A 267 29.08 -8.88 -34.37
CA ASN A 267 27.84 -8.41 -33.73
C ASN A 267 26.89 -7.83 -34.80
N GLU A 268 26.51 -8.65 -35.77
CA GLU A 268 25.67 -8.24 -36.92
C GLU A 268 24.30 -7.68 -36.48
N ALA A 269 23.78 -8.14 -35.35
CA ALA A 269 22.49 -7.73 -34.79
C ALA A 269 22.54 -6.36 -34.07
N GLY A 270 23.74 -5.83 -33.80
CA GLY A 270 23.94 -4.55 -33.11
C GLY A 270 23.46 -4.58 -31.65
N ARG A 271 23.63 -5.72 -30.97
CA ARG A 271 23.23 -5.94 -29.57
C ARG A 271 24.16 -5.16 -28.63
N PHE A 272 23.62 -4.76 -27.47
CA PHE A 272 24.39 -4.01 -26.47
C PHE A 272 25.57 -4.85 -25.96
N GLU A 273 26.78 -4.31 -26.01
CA GLU A 273 27.99 -5.04 -25.61
C GLU A 273 28.62 -4.49 -24.33
N ILE A 274 29.01 -5.38 -23.40
CA ILE A 274 29.79 -5.05 -22.21
C ILE A 274 31.22 -5.57 -22.39
N VAL A 275 32.20 -4.69 -22.30
CA VAL A 275 33.62 -4.98 -22.50
C VAL A 275 34.38 -4.79 -21.18
N PHE A 276 35.18 -5.79 -20.81
CA PHE A 276 36.05 -5.73 -19.63
C PHE A 276 37.51 -5.47 -20.02
N GLU A 277 38.09 -4.40 -19.50
CA GLU A 277 39.47 -3.98 -19.78
C GLU A 277 40.33 -3.94 -18.50
N THR A 278 41.59 -4.38 -18.63
CA THR A 278 42.57 -4.38 -17.54
C THR A 278 43.76 -3.49 -17.90
N LYS A 279 44.02 -2.44 -17.12
CA LYS A 279 45.16 -1.52 -17.35
C LYS A 279 46.51 -2.19 -17.04
N THR A 280 47.51 -1.94 -17.86
CA THR A 280 48.89 -2.45 -17.69
C THR A 280 49.91 -1.37 -17.26
N ALA A 281 49.50 -0.11 -17.07
CA ALA A 281 50.40 1.01 -16.81
C ALA A 281 50.48 1.44 -15.32
N PRO A 282 51.65 1.90 -14.81
CA PRO A 282 51.85 2.24 -13.38
C PRO A 282 51.12 3.50 -12.85
N ALA A 283 50.51 4.31 -13.71
CA ALA A 283 50.05 5.67 -13.37
C ALA A 283 48.60 5.76 -12.85
N ALA A 284 47.86 4.64 -12.76
CA ALA A 284 46.44 4.61 -12.41
C ALA A 284 46.07 3.41 -11.50
N HIS A 285 46.95 3.06 -10.55
CA HIS A 285 46.63 2.03 -9.55
C HIS A 285 45.41 2.44 -8.69
N GLY A 286 44.43 1.55 -8.54
CA GLY A 286 43.26 1.77 -7.68
C GLY A 286 42.11 2.60 -8.27
N GLU A 287 42.13 2.87 -9.59
CA GLU A 287 41.03 3.55 -10.31
C GLU A 287 40.22 2.56 -11.15
N SER A 288 38.90 2.52 -10.93
CA SER A 288 37.96 1.71 -11.70
C SER A 288 36.93 2.61 -12.40
N ARG A 289 36.61 2.31 -13.66
CA ARG A 289 35.72 3.12 -14.51
C ARG A 289 34.69 2.28 -15.23
N MET A 290 33.54 2.88 -15.47
CA MET A 290 32.45 2.36 -16.29
C MET A 290 31.96 3.49 -17.20
N GLU A 291 32.08 3.33 -18.52
CA GLU A 291 31.80 4.38 -19.50
C GLU A 291 31.01 3.84 -20.69
N LEU A 292 30.05 4.61 -21.19
CA LEU A 292 29.29 4.32 -22.40
C LEU A 292 30.06 4.80 -23.64
N PHE A 293 30.13 3.95 -24.67
CA PHE A 293 30.81 4.19 -25.96
C PHE A 293 29.90 3.87 -27.14
N GLU A 294 30.35 4.20 -28.36
CA GLU A 294 29.67 3.88 -29.63
C GLU A 294 28.19 4.32 -29.66
N ASP A 295 27.96 5.62 -29.48
CA ASP A 295 26.62 6.22 -29.38
C ASP A 295 25.74 5.56 -28.29
N GLY A 296 26.36 5.09 -27.20
CA GLY A 296 25.69 4.50 -26.05
C GLY A 296 25.35 3.01 -26.20
N LYS A 297 25.87 2.32 -27.22
CA LYS A 297 25.56 0.90 -27.48
C LYS A 297 26.57 -0.09 -26.88
N GLN A 298 27.64 0.43 -26.28
CA GLN A 298 28.66 -0.38 -25.61
C GLN A 298 28.95 0.19 -24.23
N LEU A 299 29.08 -0.69 -23.23
CA LEU A 299 29.59 -0.36 -21.90
C LEU A 299 31.02 -0.88 -21.77
N ARG A 300 31.95 -0.01 -21.40
CA ARG A 300 33.32 -0.42 -21.04
C ARG A 300 33.50 -0.35 -19.54
N ILE A 301 33.89 -1.46 -18.93
CA ILE A 301 34.28 -1.57 -17.53
C ILE A 301 35.78 -1.78 -17.47
N GLU A 302 36.51 -0.79 -16.97
CA GLU A 302 37.96 -0.73 -16.97
C GLU A 302 38.49 -0.63 -15.53
N SER A 303 39.44 -1.50 -15.15
CA SER A 303 40.12 -1.44 -13.85
C SER A 303 41.53 -2.01 -13.96
N ASP A 304 42.30 -2.01 -12.87
CA ASP A 304 43.47 -2.90 -12.79
C ASP A 304 43.02 -4.34 -12.46
N ALA A 305 43.88 -5.32 -12.74
CA ALA A 305 43.53 -6.73 -12.57
C ALA A 305 43.10 -7.08 -11.14
N LEU A 306 43.70 -6.46 -10.11
CA LEU A 306 43.40 -6.75 -8.72
C LEU A 306 42.04 -6.20 -8.28
N HIS A 307 41.55 -5.13 -8.91
CA HIS A 307 40.33 -4.44 -8.49
C HIS A 307 39.11 -4.69 -9.39
N LEU A 308 39.27 -5.21 -10.61
CA LEU A 308 38.16 -5.42 -11.56
C LEU A 308 37.00 -6.22 -10.96
N VAL A 309 37.29 -7.36 -10.33
CA VAL A 309 36.26 -8.23 -9.74
C VAL A 309 35.56 -7.53 -8.57
N GLY A 310 36.31 -6.85 -7.70
CA GLY A 310 35.76 -6.09 -6.58
C GLY A 310 34.83 -4.98 -7.07
N PHE A 311 35.25 -4.25 -8.11
CA PHE A 311 34.43 -3.19 -8.71
C PHE A 311 33.13 -3.74 -9.32
N VAL A 312 33.18 -4.84 -10.06
CA VAL A 312 31.97 -5.48 -10.60
C VAL A 312 31.04 -5.90 -9.47
N ARG A 313 31.54 -6.55 -8.41
CA ARG A 313 30.72 -6.96 -7.26
C ARG A 313 30.02 -5.79 -6.58
N GLU A 314 30.69 -4.64 -6.46
CA GLU A 314 30.06 -3.41 -5.95
C GLU A 314 28.98 -2.86 -6.89
N LEU A 315 29.22 -2.88 -8.21
CA LEU A 315 28.21 -2.52 -9.20
C LEU A 315 26.97 -3.42 -9.12
N LEU A 316 27.13 -4.72 -8.84
CA LEU A 316 26.01 -5.64 -8.69
C LEU A 316 25.17 -5.35 -7.43
N ALA A 317 25.79 -4.84 -6.36
CA ALA A 317 25.09 -4.48 -5.14
C ALA A 317 24.24 -3.21 -5.35
N ASP A 318 24.82 -2.15 -5.94
CA ASP A 318 24.13 -0.87 -6.14
C ASP A 318 23.21 -0.86 -7.37
N GLY A 319 23.62 -1.53 -8.46
CA GLY A 319 22.97 -1.47 -9.76
C GLY A 319 21.54 -2.02 -9.82
N PHE A 320 21.16 -2.86 -8.87
CA PHE A 320 19.84 -3.47 -8.82
C PHE A 320 18.97 -2.94 -7.67
N ALA A 321 19.48 -1.98 -6.88
CA ALA A 321 18.66 -1.25 -5.93
C ALA A 321 17.55 -0.49 -6.70
N PRO A 322 16.30 -0.45 -6.19
CA PRO A 322 15.22 0.25 -6.86
C PRO A 322 15.52 1.75 -6.96
N LEU A 323 15.17 2.35 -8.10
CA LEU A 323 15.44 3.78 -8.34
C LEU A 323 14.54 4.69 -7.50
N SER A 324 13.34 4.21 -7.17
CA SER A 324 12.35 4.92 -6.37
C SER A 324 12.35 4.55 -4.88
N ALA A 325 13.29 3.71 -4.42
CA ALA A 325 13.34 3.27 -3.02
C ALA A 325 13.96 4.34 -2.13
N GLY A 326 13.24 4.73 -1.08
CA GLY A 326 13.58 5.89 -0.26
C GLY A 326 14.71 5.70 0.75
N GLN A 327 15.33 4.52 0.86
CA GLN A 327 16.44 4.29 1.79
C GLN A 327 17.83 4.36 1.14
N HIS A 328 17.90 4.25 -0.19
CA HIS A 328 19.15 4.28 -0.93
C HIS A 328 19.22 5.57 -1.74
N PHE A 329 19.85 6.62 -1.22
CA PHE A 329 20.08 7.85 -1.99
C PHE A 329 21.48 7.91 -2.61
N GLY A 330 21.82 6.86 -3.36
CA GLY A 330 23.02 6.82 -4.19
C GLY A 330 22.92 7.76 -5.39
N TRP A 331 23.99 7.83 -6.18
CA TRP A 331 24.04 8.69 -7.37
C TRP A 331 22.92 8.35 -8.38
N ARG A 332 22.53 7.06 -8.46
CA ARG A 332 21.44 6.59 -9.34
C ARG A 332 20.10 7.17 -8.93
N GLN A 333 19.74 7.04 -7.65
CA GLN A 333 18.47 7.53 -7.10
C GLN A 333 18.41 9.05 -7.07
N ARG A 334 19.52 9.73 -6.79
CA ARG A 334 19.60 11.21 -6.87
C ARG A 334 19.35 11.71 -8.29
N LEU A 335 19.96 11.08 -9.30
CA LEU A 335 19.72 11.42 -10.71
C LEU A 335 18.28 11.08 -11.12
N PHE A 336 17.77 9.91 -10.73
CA PHE A 336 16.38 9.53 -10.97
C PHE A 336 15.41 10.55 -10.35
N ALA A 337 15.62 10.97 -9.10
CA ALA A 337 14.77 11.95 -8.42
C ALA A 337 14.77 13.30 -9.14
N LEU A 338 15.93 13.80 -9.61
CA LEU A 338 16.01 15.03 -10.41
C LEU A 338 15.24 14.94 -11.74
N LYS A 339 15.13 13.74 -12.30
CA LYS A 339 14.45 13.46 -13.57
C LYS A 339 12.98 13.06 -13.42
N SER A 340 12.56 12.73 -12.20
CA SER A 340 11.24 12.17 -11.92
C SER A 340 10.13 13.14 -12.29
N ASP A 341 9.08 12.61 -12.92
CA ASP A 341 7.83 13.35 -13.14
C ASP A 341 7.05 13.57 -11.82
N SER A 342 7.45 12.91 -10.74
CA SER A 342 6.91 13.14 -9.40
C SER A 342 7.37 14.50 -8.88
N GLN A 343 6.43 15.41 -8.69
CA GLN A 343 6.72 16.79 -8.29
C GLN A 343 7.42 16.85 -6.93
N ASP A 344 7.03 16.02 -5.96
CA ASP A 344 7.64 15.93 -4.63
C ASP A 344 9.11 15.45 -4.68
N LEU A 345 9.42 14.39 -5.42
CA LEU A 345 10.77 13.84 -5.55
C LEU A 345 11.71 14.82 -6.27
N SER A 346 11.28 15.35 -7.42
CA SER A 346 12.06 16.30 -8.22
C SER A 346 12.28 17.62 -7.49
N LEU A 347 11.28 18.11 -6.78
CA LEU A 347 11.37 19.31 -5.95
C LEU A 347 12.43 19.16 -4.85
N ARG A 348 12.36 18.08 -4.07
CA ARG A 348 13.32 17.82 -2.96
C ARG A 348 14.74 17.63 -3.50
N ALA A 349 14.91 16.88 -4.59
CA ALA A 349 16.21 16.68 -5.22
C ALA A 349 16.79 18.00 -5.77
N SER A 350 15.95 18.83 -6.39
CA SER A 350 16.34 20.14 -6.90
C SER A 350 16.79 21.11 -5.80
N LEU A 351 16.05 21.14 -4.69
CA LEU A 351 16.40 21.93 -3.50
C LEU A 351 17.70 21.39 -2.88
N GLY A 352 17.80 20.07 -2.71
CA GLY A 352 18.98 19.38 -2.20
C GLY A 352 20.27 19.71 -2.97
N LEU A 353 20.25 19.59 -4.30
CA LEU A 353 21.38 19.92 -5.18
C LEU A 353 21.82 21.39 -5.02
N GLN A 354 20.89 22.32 -4.93
CA GLN A 354 21.22 23.74 -4.77
C GLN A 354 21.78 24.06 -3.40
N THR A 355 21.21 23.46 -2.35
CA THR A 355 21.73 23.59 -0.99
C THR A 355 23.13 23.00 -0.88
N PHE A 356 23.37 21.84 -1.46
CA PHE A 356 24.71 21.24 -1.57
C PHE A 356 25.68 22.20 -2.27
N SER A 357 25.28 22.77 -3.41
CA SER A 357 26.11 23.71 -4.17
C SER A 357 26.44 25.00 -3.41
N LEU A 358 25.51 25.48 -2.57
CA LEU A 358 25.73 26.63 -1.68
C LEU A 358 26.71 26.31 -0.56
N ARG A 359 26.58 25.12 0.04
CA ARG A 359 27.42 24.62 1.14
C ARG A 359 28.90 24.58 0.78
N GLU A 360 29.22 24.28 -0.47
CA GLU A 360 30.61 24.28 -0.96
C GLU A 360 31.27 25.67 -0.94
N ARG A 361 30.48 26.75 -0.78
CA ARG A 361 30.96 28.15 -0.79
C ARG A 361 30.73 28.86 0.54
N THR A 362 29.76 28.40 1.33
CA THR A 362 29.30 29.04 2.57
C THR A 362 29.03 27.98 3.63
N GLU A 363 29.54 28.18 4.85
CA GLU A 363 29.21 27.33 5.99
C GLU A 363 27.77 27.56 6.43
N ILE A 364 26.91 26.56 6.21
CA ILE A 364 25.49 26.60 6.56
C ILE A 364 25.36 26.17 8.03
N ALA A 365 24.91 27.09 8.89
CA ALA A 365 24.68 26.82 10.31
C ALA A 365 23.36 26.09 10.57
N ARG A 366 22.31 26.38 9.78
CA ARG A 366 21.03 25.63 9.79
C ARG A 366 20.27 25.81 8.47
N LEU A 367 19.36 24.89 8.18
CA LEU A 367 18.37 25.01 7.12
C LEU A 367 16.98 25.20 7.72
N GLU A 368 16.30 26.25 7.32
CA GLU A 368 14.89 26.48 7.61
C GLU A 368 14.05 25.89 6.47
N VAL A 369 13.28 24.84 6.77
CA VAL A 369 12.51 24.07 5.79
C VAL A 369 11.01 24.19 6.13
N PRO A 370 10.13 24.52 5.17
CA PRO A 370 8.69 24.49 5.40
C PRO A 370 8.20 23.11 5.86
N GLU A 371 7.18 23.09 6.70
CA GLU A 371 6.60 21.88 7.27
C GLU A 371 6.30 20.78 6.22
N HIS A 372 5.67 21.13 5.09
CA HIS A 372 5.31 20.18 4.03
C HIS A 372 6.53 19.56 3.30
N LEU A 373 7.72 20.14 3.48
CA LEU A 373 8.98 19.63 2.93
C LEU A 373 9.90 19.04 4.00
N ALA A 374 9.61 19.21 5.29
CA ALA A 374 10.54 18.88 6.35
C ALA A 374 10.85 17.37 6.44
N ARG A 375 9.83 16.53 6.25
CA ARG A 375 9.96 15.06 6.35
C ARG A 375 10.04 14.39 4.96
N PRO A 376 10.69 13.22 4.82
CA PRO A 376 11.52 12.58 5.84
C PRO A 376 12.82 13.38 6.04
N THR A 377 13.18 13.56 7.31
CA THR A 377 14.32 14.43 7.69
C THR A 377 15.65 13.90 7.17
N GLU A 378 15.77 12.57 7.07
CA GLU A 378 16.97 11.85 6.65
C GLU A 378 17.29 12.14 5.17
N VAL A 379 16.28 12.46 4.35
CA VAL A 379 16.48 12.81 2.94
C VAL A 379 17.31 14.08 2.82
N TRP A 380 17.07 15.07 3.68
CA TRP A 380 17.84 16.31 3.68
C TRP A 380 19.28 16.09 4.11
N GLU A 381 19.51 15.23 5.09
CA GLU A 381 20.87 14.85 5.50
C GLU A 381 21.62 14.19 4.33
N GLN A 382 20.95 13.34 3.56
CA GLN A 382 21.55 12.63 2.44
C GLN A 382 21.74 13.50 1.20
N TYR A 383 20.85 14.48 0.96
CA TYR A 383 20.96 15.41 -0.16
C TYR A 383 21.94 16.55 0.12
N VAL A 384 21.96 17.09 1.34
CA VAL A 384 22.84 18.22 1.68
C VAL A 384 24.21 17.74 2.17
N GLY A 385 24.26 16.54 2.77
CA GLY A 385 25.43 15.99 3.44
C GLY A 385 25.74 16.66 4.79
N GLY A 386 26.73 16.13 5.52
CA GLY A 386 27.29 16.79 6.72
C GLY A 386 28.33 17.86 6.36
N GLY A 387 28.39 18.98 7.08
CA GLY A 387 29.21 20.13 6.67
C GLY A 387 29.58 21.13 7.77
N GLY A 388 30.82 21.03 8.23
CA GLY A 388 31.56 22.02 9.02
C GLY A 388 32.85 21.41 9.58
N ARG A 389 33.79 22.20 10.10
CA ARG A 389 34.99 21.70 10.84
C ARG A 389 34.64 20.77 12.03
N ALA A 390 33.35 20.67 12.37
CA ALA A 390 32.76 19.85 13.42
C ALA A 390 32.14 18.50 12.96
N GLY A 391 32.05 18.21 11.65
CA GLY A 391 31.76 16.87 11.13
C GLY A 391 30.34 16.28 11.30
N GLY A 392 29.28 17.09 11.47
CA GLY A 392 27.89 16.62 11.64
C GLY A 392 26.91 17.03 10.52
N PRO A 393 25.67 16.49 10.50
CA PRO A 393 24.60 16.90 9.59
C PRO A 393 24.20 18.37 9.80
N VAL A 394 23.73 19.04 8.75
CA VAL A 394 23.25 20.43 8.84
C VAL A 394 21.94 20.45 9.64
N PRO A 395 21.85 21.20 10.76
CA PRO A 395 20.62 21.25 11.56
C PRO A 395 19.42 21.73 10.74
N LEU A 396 18.29 21.04 10.86
CA LEU A 396 17.02 21.41 10.26
C LEU A 396 16.15 22.16 11.28
N ALA A 397 15.58 23.29 10.87
CA ALA A 397 14.57 24.04 11.59
C ALA A 397 13.28 24.05 10.77
N VAL A 398 12.20 23.49 11.30
CA VAL A 398 10.92 23.45 10.58
C VAL A 398 10.22 24.80 10.73
N THR A 399 9.77 25.37 9.61
CA THR A 399 8.94 26.58 9.61
C THR A 399 7.48 26.17 9.54
N GLU A 400 6.73 26.46 10.61
CA GLU A 400 5.30 26.16 10.71
C GLU A 400 4.48 27.02 9.73
N GLU A 401 3.45 26.40 9.15
CA GLU A 401 2.48 27.12 8.32
C GLU A 401 1.59 28.02 9.19
N LEU A 402 1.38 29.26 8.76
CA LEU A 402 0.42 30.18 9.39
C LEU A 402 -0.91 30.19 8.62
N PRO A 403 -2.06 30.37 9.30
CA PRO A 403 -3.33 30.42 8.62
C PRO A 403 -3.42 31.65 7.73
N VAL A 404 -3.88 31.46 6.49
CA VAL A 404 -4.12 32.56 5.53
C VAL A 404 -5.44 33.26 5.78
N TRP A 405 -6.36 32.60 6.48
CA TRP A 405 -7.65 33.17 6.86
C TRP A 405 -8.15 32.52 8.14
N THR A 406 -8.77 33.32 9.01
CA THR A 406 -9.44 32.83 10.22
C THR A 406 -10.83 33.45 10.36
N ALA A 407 -11.71 32.75 11.07
CA ALA A 407 -13.00 33.25 11.50
C ALA A 407 -13.36 32.74 12.89
N GLU A 408 -14.05 33.57 13.65
CA GLU A 408 -14.51 33.24 15.00
C GLU A 408 -16.02 33.41 15.09
N TRP A 409 -16.65 32.57 15.91
CA TRP A 409 -18.07 32.61 16.21
C TRP A 409 -18.29 32.37 17.70
N SER A 410 -19.25 33.08 18.27
CA SER A 410 -19.73 32.88 19.63
C SER A 410 -21.21 33.24 19.69
N ASP A 411 -21.99 32.45 20.42
CA ASP A 411 -23.43 32.67 20.57
C ASP A 411 -23.85 32.53 22.05
N PRO A 412 -24.88 33.27 22.51
CA PRO A 412 -25.40 33.13 23.88
C PRO A 412 -25.92 31.72 24.22
N GLY A 413 -26.30 30.94 23.21
CA GLY A 413 -26.82 29.59 23.33
C GLY A 413 -28.35 29.52 23.33
N GLU A 414 -28.88 28.35 22.97
CA GLU A 414 -30.31 28.06 22.85
C GLU A 414 -31.08 28.29 24.17
N LEU A 415 -30.49 27.95 25.33
CA LEU A 415 -31.13 28.14 26.64
C LEU A 415 -31.36 29.61 26.99
N ALA A 416 -30.51 30.52 26.52
CA ALA A 416 -30.69 31.95 26.74
C ALA A 416 -31.93 32.47 25.98
N GLU A 417 -32.12 32.02 24.73
CA GLU A 417 -33.32 32.38 23.95
C GLU A 417 -34.59 31.76 24.55
N MET A 418 -34.50 30.54 25.09
CA MET A 418 -35.61 29.90 25.79
C MET A 418 -35.95 30.62 27.10
N GLU A 419 -34.96 31.08 27.88
CA GLU A 419 -35.15 31.86 29.11
C GLU A 419 -35.98 33.11 28.84
N ASP A 420 -35.62 33.89 27.82
CA ASP A 420 -36.34 35.10 27.43
C ASP A 420 -37.79 34.81 27.02
N TYR A 421 -38.00 33.75 26.23
CA TYR A 421 -39.35 33.32 25.81
C TYR A 421 -40.19 32.87 27.01
N LEU A 422 -39.63 32.03 27.88
CA LEU A 422 -40.32 31.50 29.04
C LEU A 422 -40.70 32.59 30.03
N LEU A 423 -39.81 33.54 30.32
CA LEU A 423 -40.12 34.67 31.19
C LEU A 423 -41.30 35.50 30.64
N ALA A 424 -41.38 35.70 29.33
CA ALA A 424 -42.50 36.40 28.70
C ALA A 424 -43.81 35.62 28.79
N VAL A 425 -43.78 34.29 28.60
CA VAL A 425 -44.96 33.42 28.74
C VAL A 425 -45.45 33.40 30.18
N VAL A 426 -44.54 33.22 31.15
CA VAL A 426 -44.87 33.19 32.58
C VAL A 426 -45.46 34.52 33.05
N GLN A 427 -44.88 35.65 32.61
CA GLN A 427 -45.43 36.97 32.91
C GLN A 427 -46.88 37.09 32.44
N LYS A 428 -47.15 36.74 31.17
CA LYS A 428 -48.49 36.80 30.59
C LYS A 428 -49.47 35.88 31.33
N HIS A 429 -49.04 34.68 31.73
CA HIS A 429 -49.85 33.76 32.52
C HIS A 429 -50.17 34.31 33.91
N ALA A 430 -49.18 34.89 34.61
CA ALA A 430 -49.37 35.49 35.92
C ALA A 430 -50.42 36.61 35.91
N GLU A 431 -50.46 37.40 34.83
CA GLU A 431 -51.44 38.49 34.64
C GLU A 431 -52.89 37.99 34.46
N HIS A 432 -53.10 36.79 33.91
CA HIS A 432 -54.44 36.27 33.55
C HIS A 432 -54.98 35.19 34.49
N SER A 433 -54.10 34.39 35.10
CA SER A 433 -54.45 33.11 35.73
C SER A 433 -54.26 33.10 37.25
N GLY A 434 -53.84 34.22 37.84
CA GLY A 434 -53.69 34.36 39.30
C GLY A 434 -52.58 33.50 39.93
N GLY A 435 -51.60 33.06 39.15
CA GLY A 435 -50.42 32.33 39.67
C GLY A 435 -50.52 30.79 39.67
N ALA A 436 -51.42 30.20 38.87
CA ALA A 436 -51.48 28.74 38.73
C ALA A 436 -50.13 28.16 38.27
N ALA A 437 -49.74 27.02 38.85
CA ALA A 437 -48.43 26.42 38.63
C ALA A 437 -48.31 25.79 37.23
N LEU A 438 -47.10 25.82 36.67
CA LEU A 438 -46.81 25.40 35.30
C LEU A 438 -45.87 24.19 35.25
N GLU A 439 -46.10 23.32 34.29
CA GLU A 439 -45.18 22.27 33.88
C GLU A 439 -44.57 22.64 32.53
N ILE A 440 -43.24 22.72 32.48
CA ILE A 440 -42.49 23.19 31.32
C ILE A 440 -41.60 22.06 30.84
N GLU A 441 -41.96 21.50 29.70
CA GLU A 441 -41.08 20.62 28.95
C GLU A 441 -40.08 21.44 28.16
N VAL A 442 -38.80 21.08 28.26
CA VAL A 442 -37.69 21.69 27.52
C VAL A 442 -36.85 20.59 26.89
N THR A 443 -36.76 20.63 25.56
CA THR A 443 -35.84 19.82 24.77
C THR A 443 -34.68 20.70 24.34
N THR A 444 -33.44 20.31 24.63
CA THR A 444 -32.22 21.13 24.44
C THR A 444 -30.99 20.25 24.20
N THR A 445 -29.97 20.75 23.52
CA THR A 445 -28.67 20.04 23.38
C THR A 445 -27.74 20.25 24.58
N ALA A 446 -28.04 21.22 25.44
CA ALA A 446 -27.30 21.44 26.68
C ALA A 446 -27.35 20.20 27.59
N SER A 447 -26.24 19.92 28.29
CA SER A 447 -26.15 18.77 29.18
C SER A 447 -27.14 18.84 30.34
N GLU A 448 -27.51 17.68 30.88
CA GLU A 448 -28.47 17.58 32.00
C GLU A 448 -28.04 18.43 33.21
N GLN A 449 -26.73 18.49 33.49
CA GLN A 449 -26.18 19.30 34.58
C GLN A 449 -26.37 20.80 34.33
N THR A 450 -26.07 21.29 33.12
CA THR A 450 -26.30 22.68 32.74
C THR A 450 -27.79 23.01 32.79
N PHE A 451 -28.62 22.13 32.25
CA PHE A 451 -30.06 22.27 32.29
C PHE A 451 -30.59 22.38 33.72
N ALA A 452 -30.17 21.48 34.62
CA ALA A 452 -30.63 21.50 36.01
C ALA A 452 -30.25 22.80 36.73
N ALA A 453 -29.04 23.33 36.50
CA ALA A 453 -28.61 24.61 37.05
C ALA A 453 -29.43 25.78 36.49
N TRP A 454 -29.65 25.80 35.17
CA TRP A 454 -30.46 26.78 34.47
C TRP A 454 -31.93 26.75 34.94
N ALA A 455 -32.55 25.58 34.97
CA ALA A 455 -33.93 25.36 35.38
C ALA A 455 -34.17 25.79 36.83
N LYS A 456 -33.24 25.47 37.74
CA LYS A 456 -33.32 25.91 39.14
C LYS A 456 -33.29 27.44 39.26
N LYS A 457 -32.40 28.09 38.51
CA LYS A 457 -32.29 29.56 38.49
C LYS A 457 -33.58 30.18 37.95
N LEU A 458 -34.08 29.69 36.82
CA LEU A 458 -35.29 30.21 36.17
C LEU A 458 -36.54 29.97 37.03
N ALA A 459 -36.66 28.82 37.70
CA ALA A 459 -37.74 28.54 38.64
C ALA A 459 -37.77 29.53 39.81
N GLY A 460 -36.60 29.84 40.38
CA GLY A 460 -36.46 30.86 41.41
C GLY A 460 -36.94 32.24 40.94
N GLN A 461 -36.50 32.65 39.74
CA GLN A 461 -36.93 33.92 39.15
C GLN A 461 -38.44 33.98 38.90
N CYS A 462 -39.05 32.90 38.41
CA CYS A 462 -40.50 32.84 38.16
C CYS A 462 -41.30 32.99 39.46
N ARG A 463 -40.85 32.32 40.53
CA ARG A 463 -41.47 32.38 41.85
C ARG A 463 -41.32 33.78 42.47
N GLU A 464 -40.12 34.33 42.47
CA GLU A 464 -39.82 35.61 43.12
C GLU A 464 -40.45 36.80 42.39
N ARG A 465 -40.44 36.79 41.05
CA ARG A 465 -40.89 37.94 40.24
C ARG A 465 -42.37 37.89 39.89
N TYR A 466 -42.94 36.70 39.68
CA TYR A 466 -44.30 36.53 39.18
C TYR A 466 -45.22 35.71 40.09
N GLY A 467 -44.69 35.13 41.19
CA GLY A 467 -45.47 34.30 42.09
C GLY A 467 -45.95 32.98 41.47
N VAL A 468 -45.31 32.52 40.38
CA VAL A 468 -45.67 31.30 39.64
C VAL A 468 -44.69 30.20 39.99
N GLU A 469 -45.20 29.07 40.48
CA GLU A 469 -44.41 27.84 40.60
C GLU A 469 -44.26 27.16 39.25
N VAL A 470 -43.05 26.71 38.93
CA VAL A 470 -42.75 26.02 37.67
C VAL A 470 -41.97 24.74 37.92
N TRP A 471 -42.29 23.68 37.19
CA TRP A 471 -41.54 22.42 37.15
C TRP A 471 -41.03 22.19 35.74
N PHE A 472 -39.84 21.61 35.64
CA PHE A 472 -39.17 21.40 34.36
C PHE A 472 -39.01 19.92 34.06
N ALA A 473 -39.33 19.53 32.83
CA ALA A 473 -38.99 18.23 32.26
C ALA A 473 -37.88 18.43 31.22
N PHE A 474 -36.73 17.77 31.43
CA PHE A 474 -35.58 17.79 30.53
C PHE A 474 -35.71 16.72 29.45
N ARG A 475 -35.38 17.05 28.21
CA ARG A 475 -35.08 16.08 27.15
C ARG A 475 -33.87 16.54 26.34
N ASP A 476 -33.06 15.58 25.90
CA ASP A 476 -31.98 15.86 24.95
C ASP A 476 -32.56 16.06 23.55
N ALA A 477 -32.13 17.10 22.84
CA ALA A 477 -32.47 17.33 21.44
C ALA A 477 -31.71 16.39 20.51
N ASN A 478 -30.56 15.85 20.95
CA ASN A 478 -29.86 14.78 20.26
C ASN A 478 -30.49 13.42 20.59
N LYS A 479 -30.87 12.67 19.54
CA LYS A 479 -31.63 11.41 19.67
C LYS A 479 -32.79 11.52 20.67
N SER A 480 -33.61 12.56 20.50
CA SER A 480 -34.70 12.93 21.39
C SER A 480 -35.69 11.79 21.64
N GLY A 481 -35.97 10.97 20.63
CA GLY A 481 -36.79 9.75 20.76
C GLY A 481 -36.17 8.74 21.72
N LEU A 482 -34.90 8.38 21.55
CA LEU A 482 -34.20 7.47 22.45
C LEU A 482 -34.07 8.06 23.86
N ASN A 483 -33.77 9.35 23.99
CA ASN A 483 -33.68 10.01 25.29
C ASN A 483 -35.01 9.94 26.06
N TRP A 484 -36.13 10.26 25.41
CA TRP A 484 -37.48 10.09 25.95
C TRP A 484 -37.74 8.64 26.38
N ALA A 485 -37.45 7.69 25.50
CA ALA A 485 -37.68 6.28 25.76
C ALA A 485 -36.86 5.78 26.97
N MET A 486 -35.61 6.21 27.10
CA MET A 486 -34.72 5.84 28.20
C MET A 486 -35.08 6.51 29.54
N GLN A 487 -35.49 7.78 29.53
CA GLN A 487 -35.72 8.55 30.75
C GLN A 487 -37.14 8.39 31.31
N GLU A 488 -38.13 8.14 30.45
CA GLU A 488 -39.53 8.09 30.87
C GLU A 488 -40.16 6.72 30.69
N VAL A 489 -39.97 6.08 29.53
CA VAL A 489 -40.63 4.80 29.23
C VAL A 489 -39.94 3.66 29.97
N LEU A 490 -38.62 3.55 29.89
CA LEU A 490 -37.84 2.47 30.48
C LEU A 490 -38.08 2.34 32.00
N PRO A 491 -38.04 3.40 32.82
CA PRO A 491 -38.27 3.28 34.27
C PRO A 491 -39.70 2.87 34.63
N GLN A 492 -40.67 3.12 33.74
CA GLN A 492 -42.08 2.78 33.95
C GLN A 492 -42.39 1.36 33.47
N ILE A 493 -41.92 0.97 32.29
CA ILE A 493 -42.19 -0.35 31.70
C ILE A 493 -41.59 -1.48 32.53
N VAL A 494 -40.41 -1.27 33.15
CA VAL A 494 -39.78 -2.27 34.05
C VAL A 494 -40.56 -2.49 35.35
N GLN A 495 -41.48 -1.59 35.70
CA GLN A 495 -42.35 -1.75 36.88
C GLN A 495 -43.65 -2.51 36.55
N LEU A 496 -43.97 -2.68 35.27
CA LEU A 496 -45.13 -3.44 34.85
C LEU A 496 -44.94 -4.93 35.14
N LYS A 497 -46.02 -5.59 35.56
CA LYS A 497 -46.07 -7.04 35.70
C LYS A 497 -46.64 -7.64 34.43
N ASP A 498 -46.25 -8.88 34.15
CA ASP A 498 -46.83 -9.70 33.08
C ASP A 498 -46.63 -9.13 31.66
N VAL A 499 -45.59 -8.31 31.45
CA VAL A 499 -45.20 -7.85 30.10
C VAL A 499 -44.78 -9.05 29.28
N HIS A 500 -45.57 -9.38 28.27
CA HIS A 500 -45.30 -10.49 27.36
C HIS A 500 -44.57 -10.03 26.10
N SER A 501 -44.95 -8.89 25.53
CA SER A 501 -44.34 -8.31 24.32
C SER A 501 -44.41 -6.78 24.32
N VAL A 502 -43.52 -6.14 23.57
CA VAL A 502 -43.46 -4.68 23.41
C VAL A 502 -43.47 -4.34 21.92
N GLU A 503 -44.11 -3.23 21.56
CA GLU A 503 -44.04 -2.66 20.22
C GLU A 503 -43.42 -1.26 20.28
N LEU A 504 -42.32 -1.07 19.56
CA LEU A 504 -41.69 0.22 19.30
C LEU A 504 -42.24 0.74 17.97
N ARG A 505 -42.99 1.84 18.04
CA ARG A 505 -43.70 2.41 16.90
C ARG A 505 -43.16 3.81 16.61
N ALA A 506 -43.04 4.14 15.34
CA ALA A 506 -42.74 5.50 14.90
C ALA A 506 -43.57 5.85 13.67
N ARG A 507 -43.92 7.13 13.51
CA ARG A 507 -44.60 7.63 12.30
C ARG A 507 -43.72 7.36 11.07
N ALA A 508 -44.31 6.89 9.97
CA ALA A 508 -43.58 6.75 8.71
C ALA A 508 -43.22 8.14 8.16
N PHE A 509 -41.97 8.35 7.79
CA PHE A 509 -41.52 9.61 7.21
C PHE A 509 -41.82 9.65 5.71
N ARG A 510 -42.95 10.26 5.35
CA ARG A 510 -43.45 10.40 3.97
C ARG A 510 -43.64 11.88 3.59
N PRO A 511 -42.56 12.67 3.50
CA PRO A 511 -42.69 14.09 3.14
C PRO A 511 -43.15 14.25 1.69
N ALA A 512 -43.83 15.37 1.40
CA ALA A 512 -44.21 15.72 0.03
C ALA A 512 -43.00 16.13 -0.82
N ASP A 513 -42.03 16.83 -0.20
CA ASP A 513 -40.79 17.25 -0.84
C ASP A 513 -39.72 16.15 -0.76
N LYS A 514 -38.78 16.15 -1.72
CA LYS A 514 -37.62 15.26 -1.70
C LYS A 514 -36.76 15.49 -0.45
N HIS A 515 -36.53 14.43 0.32
CA HIS A 515 -35.64 14.43 1.49
C HIS A 515 -34.54 13.37 1.37
N PHE A 516 -33.44 13.57 2.10
CA PHE A 516 -32.38 12.56 2.26
C PHE A 516 -32.66 11.57 3.39
N ASP A 517 -33.54 11.90 4.33
CA ASP A 517 -33.98 11.01 5.40
C ASP A 517 -34.81 9.83 4.88
N LEU A 518 -34.64 8.67 5.51
CA LEU A 518 -35.28 7.41 5.14
C LEU A 518 -36.73 7.31 5.65
N VAL A 519 -37.50 6.36 5.11
CA VAL A 519 -38.92 6.15 5.50
C VAL A 519 -39.08 5.87 7.00
N HIS A 520 -38.09 5.26 7.62
CA HIS A 520 -38.07 4.90 9.03
C HIS A 520 -37.28 5.91 9.89
N ARG A 521 -37.08 7.15 9.43
CA ARG A 521 -36.31 8.22 10.10
C ARG A 521 -36.56 8.38 11.60
N PHE A 522 -37.82 8.35 12.03
CA PHE A 522 -38.17 8.48 13.44
C PHE A 522 -37.92 7.19 14.21
N LEU A 523 -38.05 6.03 13.55
CA LEU A 523 -37.69 4.76 14.16
C LEU A 523 -36.17 4.68 14.38
N GLN A 524 -35.35 5.10 13.41
CA GLN A 524 -33.88 5.13 13.53
C GLN A 524 -33.43 5.82 14.81
N GLU A 525 -34.09 6.92 15.18
CA GLU A 525 -33.76 7.69 16.39
C GLU A 525 -33.98 6.91 17.70
N LEU A 526 -34.76 5.83 17.69
CA LEU A 526 -34.95 4.91 18.82
C LEU A 526 -33.90 3.81 18.92
N TYR A 527 -33.03 3.62 17.92
CA TYR A 527 -31.96 2.61 18.01
C TYR A 527 -30.95 2.99 19.11
N PRO A 528 -30.49 2.07 19.98
CA PRO A 528 -30.77 0.62 20.06
C PRO A 528 -31.73 0.24 21.20
N PHE A 529 -32.84 0.96 21.38
CA PHE A 529 -33.73 0.82 22.54
C PHE A 529 -34.37 -0.56 22.67
N ASP A 530 -34.54 -1.30 21.58
CA ASP A 530 -35.07 -2.65 21.61
C ASP A 530 -34.16 -3.62 22.37
N ALA A 531 -32.85 -3.59 22.11
CA ALA A 531 -31.88 -4.42 22.82
C ALA A 531 -31.82 -4.03 24.31
N ILE A 532 -31.84 -2.73 24.60
CA ILE A 532 -31.85 -2.23 25.98
C ILE A 532 -33.11 -2.68 26.73
N LEU A 533 -34.27 -2.65 26.08
CA LEU A 533 -35.53 -3.16 26.62
C LEU A 533 -35.51 -4.67 26.81
N ALA A 534 -34.97 -5.43 25.85
CA ALA A 534 -34.87 -6.88 25.91
C ALA A 534 -34.11 -7.30 27.19
N ASP A 535 -32.95 -6.68 27.41
CA ASP A 535 -32.13 -6.92 28.61
C ASP A 535 -32.85 -6.49 29.89
N SER A 536 -33.40 -5.26 29.91
CA SER A 536 -34.03 -4.69 31.10
C SER A 536 -35.30 -5.42 31.53
N LEU A 537 -36.04 -6.01 30.58
CA LEU A 537 -37.26 -6.78 30.84
C LEU A 537 -37.01 -8.29 30.87
N SER A 538 -35.78 -8.75 30.58
CA SER A 538 -35.46 -10.17 30.37
C SER A 538 -36.39 -10.83 29.34
N LEU A 539 -36.71 -10.10 28.26
CA LEU A 539 -37.55 -10.57 27.16
C LEU A 539 -36.68 -11.00 25.97
N PRO A 540 -37.02 -12.10 25.28
CA PRO A 540 -36.42 -12.40 23.99
C PRO A 540 -36.67 -11.26 23.00
N LEU A 541 -35.66 -10.91 22.19
CA LEU A 541 -35.72 -9.78 21.26
C LEU A 541 -36.88 -9.91 20.26
N GLU A 542 -37.29 -11.13 19.90
CA GLU A 542 -38.42 -11.42 19.00
C GLU A 542 -39.77 -10.96 19.57
N ARG A 543 -39.86 -10.74 20.89
CA ARG A 543 -41.05 -10.21 21.56
C ARG A 543 -41.08 -8.68 21.60
N ILE A 544 -40.04 -8.01 21.10
CA ILE A 544 -40.03 -6.57 20.89
C ILE A 544 -40.14 -6.34 19.39
N ARG A 545 -41.18 -5.66 18.92
CA ARG A 545 -41.43 -5.46 17.48
C ARG A 545 -41.22 -4.01 17.10
N LEU A 546 -40.55 -3.78 15.97
CA LEU A 546 -40.44 -2.46 15.35
C LEU A 546 -41.58 -2.29 14.35
N GLN A 547 -42.27 -1.15 14.37
CA GLN A 547 -43.38 -0.87 13.45
C GLN A 547 -43.36 0.59 12.99
N LEU A 548 -43.75 0.79 11.72
CA LEU A 548 -44.02 2.10 11.16
C LEU A 548 -45.52 2.34 11.09
N ALA A 549 -45.97 3.48 11.63
CA ALA A 549 -47.33 3.95 11.51
C ALA A 549 -47.48 4.81 10.25
N GLU A 550 -48.20 4.31 9.24
CA GLU A 550 -48.42 5.02 7.97
C GLU A 550 -49.42 6.20 8.10
N ASP A 551 -50.14 6.30 9.21
CA ASP A 551 -51.00 7.46 9.48
C ASP A 551 -50.13 8.69 9.80
N SER A 552 -50.25 9.74 8.98
CA SER A 552 -49.58 11.03 9.20
C SER A 552 -49.94 11.70 10.54
N ALA A 553 -51.08 11.35 11.15
CA ALA A 553 -51.50 11.82 12.46
C ALA A 553 -50.95 10.97 13.63
N ALA A 554 -50.28 9.85 13.36
CA ALA A 554 -49.67 9.03 14.40
C ALA A 554 -48.58 9.80 15.14
N PRO A 555 -48.35 9.52 16.44
CA PRO A 555 -47.24 10.11 17.20
C PRO A 555 -45.89 9.88 16.53
N MET A 556 -44.97 10.84 16.66
CA MET A 556 -43.59 10.69 16.20
C MET A 556 -42.93 9.42 16.76
N PHE A 557 -43.09 9.19 18.07
CA PHE A 557 -42.62 7.99 18.76
C PHE A 557 -43.73 7.42 19.66
N SER A 558 -43.83 6.09 19.73
CA SER A 558 -44.73 5.39 20.66
C SER A 558 -44.14 4.06 21.10
N VAL A 559 -44.39 3.67 22.35
CA VAL A 559 -44.05 2.37 22.91
C VAL A 559 -45.30 1.78 23.53
N CYS A 560 -45.67 0.56 23.14
CA CYS A 560 -46.83 -0.15 23.72
C CYS A 560 -46.38 -1.47 24.34
N ALA A 561 -46.77 -1.72 25.59
CA ALA A 561 -46.53 -2.98 26.28
C ALA A 561 -47.80 -3.83 26.31
N PHE A 562 -47.67 -5.14 26.07
CA PHE A 562 -48.80 -6.08 25.98
C PHE A 562 -48.64 -7.26 26.93
N ALA A 563 -49.77 -7.73 27.47
CA ALA A 563 -49.87 -9.01 28.15
C ALA A 563 -49.95 -10.19 27.17
N GLU A 564 -49.82 -11.43 27.67
CA GLU A 564 -49.95 -12.64 26.84
C GLU A 564 -51.34 -12.74 26.18
N SER A 565 -52.38 -12.19 26.82
CA SER A 565 -53.74 -12.06 26.29
C SER A 565 -53.85 -11.09 25.11
N LYS A 566 -52.78 -10.37 24.76
CA LYS A 566 -52.72 -9.22 23.84
C LYS A 566 -53.43 -7.95 24.33
N GLU A 567 -53.77 -7.88 25.61
CA GLU A 567 -54.23 -6.65 26.25
C GLU A 567 -53.10 -5.63 26.36
N VAL A 568 -53.39 -4.34 26.11
CA VAL A 568 -52.44 -3.24 26.30
C VAL A 568 -52.29 -2.99 27.78
N LEU A 569 -51.08 -3.19 28.30
CA LEU A 569 -50.73 -2.90 29.69
C LEU A 569 -50.41 -1.41 29.89
N ALA A 570 -49.73 -0.82 28.91
CA ALA A 570 -49.40 0.60 28.89
C ALA A 570 -49.11 1.04 27.45
N ASP A 571 -49.35 2.33 27.19
CA ASP A 571 -49.12 2.98 25.90
C ASP A 571 -48.54 4.37 26.17
N TRP A 572 -47.32 4.58 25.68
CA TRP A 572 -46.62 5.85 25.78
C TRP A 572 -46.43 6.42 24.38
N SER A 573 -46.60 7.73 24.25
CA SER A 573 -46.39 8.43 22.98
C SER A 573 -45.79 9.81 23.20
N TRP A 574 -44.92 10.25 22.30
CA TRP A 574 -44.33 11.57 22.35
C TRP A 574 -44.11 12.16 20.95
N GLU A 575 -44.26 13.48 20.86
CA GLU A 575 -43.97 14.26 19.66
C GLU A 575 -42.65 15.00 19.86
N GLY A 576 -41.64 14.72 19.05
CA GLY A 576 -40.37 15.41 19.11
C GLY A 576 -40.38 16.81 18.48
N TRP A 577 -39.18 17.37 18.36
CA TRP A 577 -38.94 18.66 17.72
C TRP A 577 -37.97 18.49 16.57
N ALA A 578 -38.46 18.73 15.36
CA ALA A 578 -37.63 18.71 14.16
C ALA A 578 -38.21 19.65 13.11
N GLU A 579 -37.33 20.19 12.27
CA GLU A 579 -37.71 21.13 11.22
C GLU A 579 -37.07 20.73 9.90
N SER A 580 -37.86 20.81 8.82
CA SER A 580 -37.35 20.56 7.48
C SER A 580 -36.54 21.77 7.01
N ARG A 581 -35.29 21.54 6.60
CA ARG A 581 -34.37 22.57 6.08
C ARG A 581 -33.78 22.16 4.72
N PRO A 582 -33.46 23.12 3.83
CA PRO A 582 -32.69 22.80 2.63
C PRO A 582 -31.36 22.16 3.02
N TYR A 583 -30.98 21.07 2.36
CA TYR A 583 -29.68 20.43 2.59
C TYR A 583 -28.53 21.37 2.23
N MET A 584 -28.60 21.96 1.04
CA MET A 584 -27.66 22.97 0.55
C MET A 584 -28.42 24.28 0.31
N PRO A 585 -28.24 25.32 1.15
CA PRO A 585 -29.00 26.57 1.03
C PRO A 585 -28.85 27.29 -0.32
N ASP A 586 -27.69 27.17 -0.98
CA ASP A 586 -27.45 27.73 -2.31
C ASP A 586 -28.07 26.90 -3.45
N GLN A 587 -28.53 25.67 -3.16
CA GLN A 587 -29.07 24.69 -4.11
C GLN A 587 -30.27 23.92 -3.51
N PRO A 588 -31.35 24.62 -3.13
CA PRO A 588 -32.49 24.00 -2.42
C PRO A 588 -33.19 22.89 -3.23
N GLN A 589 -33.05 22.88 -4.55
CA GLN A 589 -33.60 21.85 -5.43
C GLN A 589 -32.98 20.45 -5.25
N ARG A 590 -31.83 20.34 -4.56
CA ARG A 590 -31.16 19.04 -4.34
C ARG A 590 -31.94 18.12 -3.42
N GLY A 591 -32.66 18.70 -2.47
CA GLY A 591 -33.40 18.00 -1.44
C GLY A 591 -33.33 18.73 -0.12
N ARG A 592 -34.09 18.20 0.84
CA ARG A 592 -34.23 18.71 2.19
C ARG A 592 -33.75 17.67 3.20
N VAL A 593 -33.50 18.11 4.42
CA VAL A 593 -33.15 17.27 5.57
C VAL A 593 -34.03 17.62 6.75
N LEU A 594 -34.33 16.64 7.58
CA LEU A 594 -35.06 16.83 8.82
C LEU A 594 -34.09 17.06 9.98
N VAL A 595 -33.96 18.33 10.38
CA VAL A 595 -32.98 18.78 11.37
C VAL A 595 -33.57 18.67 12.79
N PRO A 596 -32.86 18.07 13.76
CA PRO A 596 -33.24 18.10 15.17
C PRO A 596 -33.32 19.53 15.70
N PHE A 597 -34.42 19.88 16.35
CA PHE A 597 -34.65 21.20 16.94
C PHE A 597 -34.80 21.10 18.45
N ALA A 598 -34.48 22.19 19.12
CA ALA A 598 -34.81 22.36 20.52
C ALA A 598 -36.26 22.87 20.63
N GLY A 599 -36.84 22.82 21.82
CA GLY A 599 -38.24 23.19 21.95
C GLY A 599 -38.75 23.32 23.37
N VAL A 600 -39.80 24.11 23.52
CA VAL A 600 -40.49 24.34 24.78
C VAL A 600 -41.98 24.06 24.62
N ARG A 601 -42.56 23.32 25.56
CA ARG A 601 -44.01 23.14 25.76
C ARG A 601 -44.36 23.54 27.19
N VAL A 602 -45.29 24.48 27.35
CA VAL A 602 -45.76 24.96 28.64
C VAL A 602 -47.19 24.48 28.85
N LYS A 603 -47.43 23.75 29.93
CA LYS A 603 -48.75 23.27 30.33
C LYS A 603 -49.11 23.78 31.72
N GLU A 604 -50.40 23.96 31.97
CA GLU A 604 -50.87 24.20 33.34
C GLU A 604 -50.87 22.89 34.13
N ALA A 605 -50.24 22.87 35.30
CA ALA A 605 -49.96 21.62 36.03
C ALA A 605 -51.24 20.84 36.44
N GLN A 606 -52.33 21.54 36.71
CA GLN A 606 -53.60 20.93 37.15
C GLN A 606 -54.46 20.43 35.99
N THR A 607 -54.58 21.22 34.93
CA THR A 607 -55.48 20.90 33.81
C THR A 607 -54.79 20.19 32.67
N GLN A 608 -53.45 20.19 32.64
CA GLN A 608 -52.62 19.69 31.54
C GLN A 608 -52.91 20.38 30.19
N ASN A 609 -53.60 21.52 30.20
CA ASN A 609 -53.85 22.33 29.02
C ASN A 609 -52.55 22.98 28.56
N GLU A 610 -52.22 22.82 27.27
CA GLU A 610 -51.08 23.47 26.65
C GLU A 610 -51.35 24.97 26.47
N LEU A 611 -50.51 25.80 27.08
CA LEU A 611 -50.62 27.26 27.06
C LEU A 611 -49.75 27.90 25.99
N ALA A 612 -48.58 27.30 25.73
CA ALA A 612 -47.61 27.81 24.79
C ALA A 612 -46.71 26.69 24.28
N ARG A 613 -46.31 26.78 23.01
CA ARG A 613 -45.29 25.93 22.42
C ARG A 613 -44.45 26.72 21.42
N LYS A 614 -43.13 26.50 21.41
CA LYS A 614 -42.23 27.13 20.43
C LYS A 614 -40.99 26.25 20.17
N PRO A 615 -40.61 26.03 18.89
CA PRO A 615 -39.32 25.42 18.55
C PRO A 615 -38.19 26.45 18.55
N PHE A 616 -36.96 25.99 18.80
CA PHE A 616 -35.74 26.80 18.83
C PHE A 616 -34.62 26.09 18.06
N ALA A 617 -33.76 26.86 17.39
CA ALA A 617 -32.57 26.32 16.75
C ALA A 617 -31.60 25.79 17.81
N THR A 618 -31.11 24.55 17.64
CA THR A 618 -30.12 23.96 18.54
C THR A 618 -28.77 24.65 18.45
N ASN A 619 -27.93 24.56 19.49
CA ASN A 619 -26.56 25.10 19.43
C ASN A 619 -25.76 24.57 18.22
N PRO A 620 -25.75 23.25 17.94
CA PRO A 620 -25.18 22.70 16.70
C PRO A 620 -25.77 23.32 15.42
N TYR A 621 -27.09 23.49 15.33
CA TYR A 621 -27.70 24.06 14.12
C TYR A 621 -27.39 25.56 13.93
N ARG A 622 -27.29 26.33 15.03
CA ARG A 622 -26.89 27.75 14.99
C ARG A 622 -25.47 27.91 14.45
N PHE A 623 -24.54 27.07 14.93
CA PHE A 623 -23.19 26.99 14.37
C PHE A 623 -23.23 26.56 12.91
N TRP A 624 -23.98 25.50 12.60
CA TRP A 624 -24.07 24.94 11.25
C TRP A 624 -24.54 25.97 10.22
N GLN A 625 -25.56 26.76 10.58
CA GLN A 625 -26.06 27.83 9.73
C GLN A 625 -24.97 28.88 9.47
N TRP A 626 -24.25 29.31 10.51
CA TRP A 626 -23.11 30.23 10.35
C TRP A 626 -22.02 29.64 9.44
N TYR A 627 -21.68 28.37 9.63
CA TYR A 627 -20.68 27.67 8.84
C TYR A 627 -21.06 27.61 7.34
N GLN A 628 -22.29 27.19 7.03
CA GLN A 628 -22.76 27.09 5.66
C GLN A 628 -22.91 28.46 4.97
N GLU A 629 -23.46 29.46 5.67
CA GLU A 629 -23.82 30.75 5.07
C GLU A 629 -22.66 31.75 5.03
N GLN A 630 -21.69 31.64 5.96
CA GLN A 630 -20.63 32.63 6.12
C GLN A 630 -19.22 32.06 5.90
N VAL A 631 -18.95 30.85 6.41
CA VAL A 631 -17.59 30.27 6.36
C VAL A 631 -17.28 29.66 4.99
N LEU A 632 -18.12 28.74 4.49
CA LEU A 632 -17.87 28.08 3.20
C LEU A 632 -17.73 29.06 2.02
N PRO A 633 -18.58 30.09 1.86
CA PRO A 633 -18.40 31.08 0.79
C PRO A 633 -17.08 31.84 0.89
N MET A 634 -16.58 32.08 2.10
CA MET A 634 -15.28 32.70 2.33
C MET A 634 -14.14 31.74 1.98
N ILE A 635 -14.23 30.46 2.34
CA ILE A 635 -13.23 29.46 1.95
C ILE A 635 -13.09 29.41 0.42
N PHE A 636 -14.20 29.29 -0.32
CA PHE A 636 -14.14 29.29 -1.79
C PHE A 636 -13.47 30.56 -2.35
N ARG A 637 -13.71 31.73 -1.72
CA ARG A 637 -13.08 32.98 -2.12
C ARG A 637 -11.57 33.02 -1.82
N GLN A 638 -11.16 32.51 -0.65
CA GLN A 638 -9.76 32.51 -0.22
C GLN A 638 -8.92 31.51 -1.01
N VAL A 639 -9.46 30.32 -1.27
CA VAL A 639 -8.81 29.31 -2.13
C VAL A 639 -8.71 29.81 -3.57
N GLY A 640 -9.75 30.48 -4.07
CA GLY A 640 -9.72 31.13 -5.37
C GLY A 640 -9.41 30.16 -6.51
N GLY A 641 -8.51 30.55 -7.41
CA GLY A 641 -8.11 29.74 -8.57
C GLY A 641 -6.83 28.93 -8.34
N ASN A 642 -6.51 28.53 -7.10
CA ASN A 642 -5.26 27.82 -6.78
C ASN A 642 -5.04 26.62 -7.73
N PRO A 643 -4.00 26.66 -8.59
CA PRO A 643 -3.73 25.56 -9.52
C PRO A 643 -3.07 24.40 -8.76
N GLY A 644 -3.61 23.19 -8.90
CA GLY A 644 -3.02 21.96 -8.34
C GLY A 644 -3.83 21.32 -7.20
N VAL A 645 -3.28 20.21 -6.69
CA VAL A 645 -3.84 19.40 -5.60
C VAL A 645 -2.80 19.23 -4.48
N PRO A 646 -3.19 19.38 -3.20
CA PRO A 646 -4.51 19.78 -2.74
C PRO A 646 -4.77 21.29 -2.93
N LYS A 647 -6.05 21.71 -2.92
CA LYS A 647 -6.43 23.14 -3.06
C LYS A 647 -6.00 24.00 -1.87
N PHE A 648 -5.92 23.42 -0.68
CA PHE A 648 -5.37 24.01 0.54
C PHE A 648 -4.66 22.92 1.36
N SER A 649 -3.82 23.32 2.32
CA SER A 649 -3.10 22.38 3.20
C SER A 649 -4.10 21.72 4.15
N ARG A 650 -4.77 22.55 4.95
CA ARG A 650 -5.84 22.11 5.86
C ARG A 650 -6.84 23.21 6.20
N LEU A 651 -8.03 22.80 6.61
CA LEU A 651 -9.09 23.62 7.19
C LEU A 651 -9.37 23.09 8.61
N GLU A 652 -8.83 23.77 9.60
CA GLU A 652 -9.06 23.44 11.00
C GLU A 652 -10.36 24.09 11.48
N CYS A 653 -11.25 23.29 12.06
CA CYS A 653 -12.52 23.74 12.61
C CYS A 653 -12.57 23.39 14.10
N HIS A 654 -12.13 24.29 14.97
CA HIS A 654 -12.30 24.13 16.40
C HIS A 654 -13.71 24.57 16.79
N VAL A 655 -14.48 23.68 17.42
CA VAL A 655 -15.86 23.97 17.80
C VAL A 655 -16.09 23.47 19.22
N GLY A 656 -16.42 24.38 20.13
CA GLY A 656 -16.67 24.08 21.53
C GLY A 656 -18.10 24.41 21.93
N MET A 657 -18.79 23.47 22.59
CA MET A 657 -20.11 23.72 23.16
C MET A 657 -20.47 22.71 24.25
N ASP A 658 -21.46 23.05 25.06
CA ASP A 658 -22.09 22.12 25.97
C ASP A 658 -22.92 21.08 25.19
N ALA A 659 -22.65 19.80 25.44
CA ALA A 659 -23.26 18.67 24.78
C ALA A 659 -23.24 17.44 25.69
N VAL A 660 -24.14 16.49 25.44
CA VAL A 660 -24.11 15.17 26.07
C VAL A 660 -23.18 14.25 25.28
N GLU A 661 -22.23 13.63 25.99
CA GLU A 661 -21.36 12.57 25.50
C GLU A 661 -21.61 11.32 26.34
N LYS A 662 -22.21 10.28 25.75
CA LYS A 662 -22.65 9.11 26.52
C LYS A 662 -22.59 7.81 25.72
N LYS A 663 -21.73 6.89 26.17
CA LYS A 663 -21.78 5.47 25.77
C LYS A 663 -23.12 4.87 26.21
N LEU A 664 -23.85 4.29 25.26
CA LEU A 664 -25.12 3.62 25.51
C LEU A 664 -24.86 2.21 26.08
N PRO A 665 -25.80 1.63 26.85
CA PRO A 665 -25.64 0.30 27.43
C PRO A 665 -25.87 -0.80 26.38
N HIS A 666 -25.25 -0.68 25.21
CA HIS A 666 -25.34 -1.63 24.10
C HIS A 666 -24.10 -1.50 23.20
N LEU A 667 -23.28 -2.54 23.12
CA LEU A 667 -22.10 -2.63 22.24
C LEU A 667 -21.20 -1.37 22.30
N GLU A 668 -20.74 -0.88 21.14
CA GLU A 668 -19.97 0.36 21.00
C GLU A 668 -20.85 1.59 20.73
N GLU A 669 -22.18 1.46 20.90
CA GLU A 669 -23.09 2.57 20.60
C GLU A 669 -22.86 3.78 21.49
N ASN A 670 -22.84 4.95 20.85
CA ASN A 670 -22.58 6.22 21.49
C ASN A 670 -23.65 7.24 21.11
N SER A 671 -23.98 8.13 22.04
CA SER A 671 -24.86 9.27 21.79
C SER A 671 -24.05 10.54 21.93
N SER A 672 -23.60 11.08 20.80
CA SER A 672 -22.84 12.32 20.72
C SER A 672 -23.32 13.22 19.58
N VAL A 673 -23.78 14.42 19.91
CA VAL A 673 -24.13 15.42 18.91
C VAL A 673 -22.90 16.08 18.29
N LEU A 674 -21.76 16.08 19.01
CA LEU A 674 -20.52 16.66 18.51
C LEU A 674 -19.78 15.72 17.58
N GLU A 675 -19.85 14.41 17.80
CA GLU A 675 -19.42 13.43 16.80
C GLU A 675 -20.25 13.59 15.53
N ALA A 676 -21.58 13.66 15.67
CA ALA A 676 -22.47 13.85 14.54
C ALA A 676 -22.20 15.16 13.77
N LEU A 677 -21.86 16.25 14.49
CA LEU A 677 -21.47 17.52 13.88
C LEU A 677 -20.07 17.46 13.23
N HIS A 678 -19.11 16.70 13.79
CA HIS A 678 -17.82 16.43 13.15
C HIS A 678 -18.04 15.81 11.77
N GLU A 679 -18.91 14.80 11.70
CA GLU A 679 -19.27 14.10 10.46
C GLU A 679 -19.94 15.04 9.43
N ASP A 680 -20.85 15.92 9.88
CA ASP A 680 -21.46 16.94 9.03
C ASP A 680 -20.41 17.93 8.49
N ILE A 681 -19.54 18.49 9.34
CA ILE A 681 -18.47 19.41 8.90
C ILE A 681 -17.60 18.73 7.85
N TYR A 682 -17.18 17.49 8.07
CA TYR A 682 -16.30 16.79 7.14
C TYR A 682 -16.97 16.48 5.80
N PHE A 683 -18.01 15.64 5.78
CA PHE A 683 -18.58 15.14 4.52
C PHE A 683 -19.36 16.20 3.74
N TYR A 684 -20.06 17.11 4.43
CA TYR A 684 -20.74 18.20 3.73
C TYR A 684 -19.73 19.12 3.06
N THR A 685 -18.61 19.43 3.72
CA THR A 685 -17.58 20.29 3.14
C THR A 685 -16.96 19.63 1.92
N LEU A 686 -16.62 18.33 1.99
CA LEU A 686 -16.19 17.58 0.79
C LEU A 686 -17.21 17.67 -0.35
N HIS A 687 -18.50 17.50 -0.04
CA HIS A 687 -19.55 17.61 -1.04
C HIS A 687 -19.68 19.03 -1.60
N ALA A 688 -19.51 20.06 -0.77
CA ALA A 688 -19.52 21.45 -1.18
C ALA A 688 -18.32 21.77 -2.10
N MET A 689 -17.13 21.25 -1.80
CA MET A 689 -15.92 21.36 -2.62
C MET A 689 -16.11 20.70 -3.99
N HIS A 690 -16.57 19.44 -4.02
CA HIS A 690 -16.89 18.72 -5.26
C HIS A 690 -17.87 19.50 -6.14
N ASN A 691 -18.92 20.06 -5.53
CA ASN A 691 -19.91 20.86 -6.26
C ASN A 691 -19.34 22.19 -6.74
N HIS A 692 -18.46 22.82 -5.98
CA HIS A 692 -17.75 24.01 -6.42
C HIS A 692 -16.88 23.69 -7.65
N GLY A 693 -16.09 22.63 -7.60
CA GLY A 693 -15.29 22.12 -8.73
C GLY A 693 -16.11 21.93 -10.00
N LYS A 694 -17.27 21.27 -9.89
CA LYS A 694 -18.23 21.12 -11.01
C LYS A 694 -18.71 22.46 -11.57
N LYS A 695 -18.95 23.47 -10.72
CA LYS A 695 -19.40 24.81 -11.15
C LYS A 695 -18.30 25.58 -11.87
N VAL A 696 -17.04 25.48 -11.42
CA VAL A 696 -15.90 26.19 -12.01
C VAL A 696 -15.20 25.42 -13.13
N GLY A 697 -15.57 24.15 -13.35
CA GLY A 697 -14.98 23.29 -14.38
C GLY A 697 -13.62 22.71 -13.98
N ASP A 698 -13.38 22.54 -12.69
CA ASP A 698 -12.13 22.04 -12.13
C ASP A 698 -12.38 20.81 -11.24
N PRO A 699 -12.13 19.58 -11.72
CA PRO A 699 -12.34 18.36 -10.95
C PRO A 699 -11.34 18.19 -9.79
N GLU A 700 -10.24 18.94 -9.76
CA GLU A 700 -9.23 18.86 -8.70
C GLU A 700 -9.75 19.33 -7.33
N TRP A 701 -10.91 19.97 -7.27
CA TRP A 701 -11.58 20.29 -6.01
C TRP A 701 -12.04 19.06 -5.21
N ASP A 702 -12.00 17.87 -5.81
CA ASP A 702 -12.18 16.60 -5.10
C ASP A 702 -10.97 16.26 -4.20
N ALA A 703 -9.87 16.99 -4.35
CA ALA A 703 -8.68 16.99 -3.52
C ALA A 703 -8.53 18.34 -2.78
N PRO A 704 -9.45 18.69 -1.88
CA PRO A 704 -9.45 20.03 -1.30
C PRO A 704 -8.27 20.28 -0.33
N GLY A 705 -7.76 19.25 0.34
CA GLY A 705 -6.91 19.38 1.52
C GLY A 705 -7.58 18.80 2.77
N GLY A 706 -6.84 18.69 3.87
CA GLY A 706 -7.37 18.13 5.12
C GLY A 706 -8.49 18.99 5.70
N ILE A 707 -9.70 18.45 5.86
CA ILE A 707 -10.79 19.12 6.60
C ILE A 707 -10.82 18.50 7.99
N VAL A 708 -10.49 19.29 9.01
CA VAL A 708 -10.16 18.77 10.34
C VAL A 708 -11.04 19.41 11.41
N PRO A 709 -12.17 18.77 11.78
CA PRO A 709 -13.04 19.23 12.86
C PRO A 709 -12.50 18.77 14.23
N PHE A 710 -12.02 19.72 15.03
CA PHE A 710 -11.66 19.52 16.43
C PHE A 710 -12.84 19.91 17.32
N MET A 711 -13.51 18.92 17.91
CA MET A 711 -14.71 19.15 18.71
C MET A 711 -14.39 19.11 20.20
N HIS A 712 -14.82 20.14 20.94
CA HIS A 712 -14.55 20.33 22.36
C HIS A 712 -15.86 20.25 23.16
N VAL A 713 -16.01 19.20 23.98
CA VAL A 713 -17.15 19.08 24.90
C VAL A 713 -16.92 20.00 26.11
N GLU A 714 -17.69 21.08 26.22
CA GLU A 714 -17.52 22.10 27.26
C GLU A 714 -18.79 22.26 28.11
N GLN A 715 -18.91 21.46 29.17
CA GLN A 715 -20.09 21.50 30.05
C GLN A 715 -20.32 22.90 30.65
N GLY A 716 -21.53 23.43 30.44
CA GLY A 716 -21.93 24.77 30.88
C GLY A 716 -21.27 25.93 30.11
N GLY A 717 -20.42 25.62 29.12
CA GLY A 717 -19.79 26.59 28.24
C GLY A 717 -20.79 27.19 27.25
N LYS A 718 -20.54 28.43 26.84
CA LYS A 718 -21.26 29.03 25.70
C LYS A 718 -20.69 28.47 24.41
N PRO A 719 -21.53 28.22 23.39
CA PRO A 719 -21.04 27.71 22.11
C PRO A 719 -20.11 28.73 21.43
N TRP A 720 -19.00 28.22 20.90
CA TRP A 720 -17.99 28.99 20.17
C TRP A 720 -17.37 28.16 19.03
N ALA A 721 -16.76 28.85 18.07
CA ALA A 721 -15.95 28.21 17.05
C ALA A 721 -14.79 29.10 16.59
N ARG A 722 -13.68 28.47 16.21
CA ARG A 722 -12.53 29.08 15.53
C ARG A 722 -12.19 28.26 14.29
N ILE A 723 -12.31 28.89 13.14
CA ILE A 723 -11.99 28.30 11.84
C ILE A 723 -10.67 28.89 11.35
N ALA A 724 -9.76 28.05 10.86
CA ALA A 724 -8.49 28.47 10.29
C ALA A 724 -8.23 27.72 8.98
N LEU A 725 -7.99 28.48 7.91
CA LEU A 725 -7.63 27.96 6.59
C LEU A 725 -6.14 28.15 6.37
N TYR A 726 -5.44 27.08 5.99
CA TYR A 726 -4.01 27.06 5.68
C TYR A 726 -3.84 26.81 4.19
N ALA A 727 -3.21 27.74 3.48
CA ALA A 727 -2.98 27.58 2.04
C ALA A 727 -1.95 26.47 1.78
N PHE A 728 -2.16 25.69 0.73
CA PHE A 728 -1.09 24.83 0.23
C PHE A 728 -0.04 25.71 -0.47
N PRO A 729 1.25 25.61 -0.11
CA PRO A 729 2.26 26.53 -0.64
C PRO A 729 2.39 26.44 -2.17
N THR A 730 2.22 27.57 -2.88
CA THR A 730 2.47 27.67 -4.32
C THR A 730 3.95 27.93 -4.65
N GLU A 731 4.69 28.49 -3.68
CA GLU A 731 6.14 28.61 -3.75
C GLU A 731 6.77 27.57 -2.83
N HIS A 732 7.55 26.67 -3.41
CA HIS A 732 8.34 25.71 -2.65
C HIS A 732 9.77 26.24 -2.55
N ALA A 733 10.20 26.65 -1.37
CA ALA A 733 11.54 27.18 -1.13
C ALA A 733 12.00 26.82 0.28
N ILE A 734 13.31 26.77 0.49
CA ILE A 734 13.94 26.61 1.80
C ILE A 734 14.91 27.76 2.04
N THR A 735 15.30 27.99 3.30
CA THR A 735 16.24 29.06 3.64
C THR A 735 17.49 28.48 4.30
N ALA A 736 18.66 28.74 3.74
CA ALA A 736 19.93 28.42 4.38
C ALA A 736 20.43 29.61 5.19
N VAL A 737 20.73 29.39 6.47
CA VAL A 737 21.26 30.40 7.39
C VAL A 737 22.71 30.09 7.69
N ASP A 738 23.60 31.06 7.43
CA ASP A 738 25.03 30.90 7.70
C ASP A 738 25.41 31.18 9.16
N ALA A 739 26.68 30.97 9.51
CA ALA A 739 27.21 31.20 10.87
C ALA A 739 27.11 32.66 11.35
N SER A 740 26.96 33.63 10.44
CA SER A 740 26.75 35.04 10.78
C SER A 740 25.27 35.41 10.99
N GLY A 741 24.36 34.48 10.68
CA GLY A 741 22.91 34.68 10.70
C GLY A 741 22.35 35.23 9.40
N ALA A 742 23.14 35.30 8.32
CA ALA A 742 22.64 35.73 7.01
C ALA A 742 21.81 34.61 6.37
N ALA A 743 20.61 34.95 5.89
CA ALA A 743 19.66 34.03 5.30
C ALA A 743 19.71 34.08 3.76
N THR A 744 19.81 32.93 3.12
CA THR A 744 19.77 32.75 1.66
C THR A 744 18.58 31.85 1.29
N VAL A 745 17.64 32.39 0.51
CA VAL A 745 16.49 31.62 0.01
C VAL A 745 16.90 30.77 -1.20
N ILE A 746 16.59 29.48 -1.13
CA ILE A 746 16.87 28.48 -2.15
C ILE A 746 15.53 28.03 -2.75
N ARG A 747 15.43 28.09 -4.07
CA ARG A 747 14.22 27.78 -4.85
C ARG A 747 14.52 26.65 -5.81
N PRO A 748 13.59 25.75 -6.16
CA PRO A 748 13.85 24.72 -7.16
C PRO A 748 14.20 25.33 -8.52
N PHE A 749 14.83 24.55 -9.38
CA PHE A 749 15.16 24.97 -10.73
C PHE A 749 13.87 25.25 -11.52
N ALA A 750 13.89 26.34 -12.30
CA ALA A 750 12.81 26.62 -13.24
C ALA A 750 12.90 25.67 -14.45
N GLY A 751 11.75 25.10 -14.86
CA GLY A 751 11.69 24.10 -15.93
C GLY A 751 12.24 22.73 -15.50
N MET A 752 12.56 21.87 -16.48
CA MET A 752 13.11 20.53 -16.23
C MET A 752 14.52 20.41 -16.85
N PRO A 753 15.55 21.08 -16.29
CA PRO A 753 16.90 21.13 -16.89
C PRO A 753 17.62 19.78 -16.90
N PHE A 754 17.14 18.79 -16.13
CA PHE A 754 17.72 17.46 -16.04
C PHE A 754 16.97 16.41 -16.85
N ARG A 755 15.85 16.74 -17.50
CA ARG A 755 15.00 15.78 -18.22
C ARG A 755 15.81 14.92 -19.19
N ASP A 756 16.69 15.57 -19.95
CA ASP A 756 17.55 14.93 -20.95
C ASP A 756 18.93 14.54 -20.39
N ALA A 757 19.14 14.61 -19.07
CA ALA A 757 20.42 14.27 -18.47
C ALA A 757 20.72 12.77 -18.62
N VAL A 758 21.90 12.48 -19.13
CA VAL A 758 22.40 11.12 -19.36
C VAL A 758 23.70 10.93 -18.59
N ALA A 759 23.77 9.91 -17.74
CA ALA A 759 25.02 9.49 -17.12
C ALA A 759 25.78 8.61 -18.10
N THR A 760 26.91 9.12 -18.61
CA THR A 760 27.75 8.44 -19.61
C THR A 760 29.00 7.81 -19.02
N GLY A 761 29.41 8.22 -17.81
CA GLY A 761 30.59 7.68 -17.14
C GLY A 761 30.44 7.63 -15.63
N LEU A 762 31.06 6.63 -15.01
CA LEU A 762 31.19 6.47 -13.57
C LEU A 762 32.64 6.07 -13.28
N CYS A 763 33.31 6.81 -12.41
CA CYS A 763 34.69 6.53 -12.02
C CYS A 763 34.82 6.49 -10.50
N ARG A 764 35.45 5.44 -9.99
CA ARG A 764 35.80 5.26 -8.59
C ARG A 764 37.32 5.33 -8.40
N LYS A 765 37.76 6.21 -7.51
CA LYS A 765 39.15 6.31 -7.04
C LYS A 765 39.15 6.12 -5.53
N GLU A 766 39.74 5.02 -5.06
CA GLU A 766 39.66 4.64 -3.64
C GLU A 766 38.19 4.58 -3.16
N THR A 767 37.75 5.53 -2.32
CA THR A 767 36.36 5.65 -1.83
C THR A 767 35.52 6.69 -2.57
N ASP A 768 36.15 7.52 -3.42
CA ASP A 768 35.50 8.65 -4.06
C ASP A 768 34.87 8.24 -5.40
N TRP A 769 33.62 8.66 -5.61
CA TRP A 769 32.89 8.45 -6.85
C TRP A 769 32.81 9.74 -7.66
N SER A 770 32.82 9.60 -8.97
CA SER A 770 32.59 10.69 -9.91
C SER A 770 31.69 10.22 -11.04
N VAL A 771 30.71 11.04 -11.38
CA VAL A 771 29.75 10.76 -12.46
C VAL A 771 30.00 11.76 -13.59
N THR A 772 30.01 11.28 -14.83
CA THR A 772 30.05 12.10 -16.03
C THR A 772 28.64 12.19 -16.60
N LEU A 773 28.17 13.43 -16.79
CA LEU A 773 26.83 13.73 -17.30
C LEU A 773 26.89 14.43 -18.66
N GLU A 774 25.94 14.11 -19.52
CA GLU A 774 25.62 14.84 -20.74
C GLU A 774 24.14 15.28 -20.72
N GLY A 775 23.70 16.06 -21.72
CA GLY A 775 22.30 16.48 -21.87
C GLY A 775 21.85 17.68 -21.01
N ILE A 776 22.67 18.16 -20.07
CA ILE A 776 22.42 19.40 -19.32
C ILE A 776 23.03 20.59 -20.09
N ALA A 777 22.23 21.56 -20.51
CA ALA A 777 22.69 22.67 -21.35
C ALA A 777 23.69 23.63 -20.66
N ASP A 778 23.44 23.95 -19.39
CA ASP A 778 24.30 24.83 -18.58
C ASP A 778 25.51 24.05 -18.02
N ALA A 779 26.72 24.49 -18.38
CA ALA A 779 27.97 23.82 -17.97
C ALA A 779 28.23 23.91 -16.47
N THR A 780 27.91 25.03 -15.82
CA THR A 780 28.09 25.20 -14.37
C THR A 780 27.09 24.33 -13.62
N LEU A 781 25.84 24.27 -14.07
CA LEU A 781 24.83 23.39 -13.48
C LEU A 781 25.22 21.91 -13.63
N ARG A 782 25.78 21.54 -14.78
CA ARG A 782 26.28 20.19 -15.04
C ARG A 782 27.41 19.82 -14.05
N GLU A 783 28.40 20.70 -13.87
CA GLU A 783 29.49 20.50 -12.90
C GLU A 783 28.98 20.35 -11.47
N GLN A 784 28.03 21.20 -11.05
CA GLN A 784 27.40 21.12 -9.74
C GLN A 784 26.65 19.78 -9.54
N CYS A 785 25.88 19.37 -10.54
CA CYS A 785 25.17 18.09 -10.50
C CYS A 785 26.14 16.91 -10.41
N GLN A 786 27.19 16.90 -11.23
CA GLN A 786 28.22 15.85 -11.18
C GLN A 786 28.90 15.77 -9.81
N ALA A 787 29.21 16.90 -9.18
CA ALA A 787 29.78 16.94 -7.83
C ALA A 787 28.81 16.39 -6.78
N TRP A 788 27.52 16.74 -6.88
CA TRP A 788 26.47 16.25 -5.97
C TRP A 788 26.18 14.75 -6.14
N LEU A 789 26.23 14.24 -7.36
CA LEU A 789 26.08 12.80 -7.62
C LEU A 789 27.30 12.00 -7.14
N GLY A 790 28.51 12.53 -7.35
CA GLY A 790 29.76 11.91 -6.88
C GLY A 790 29.97 12.01 -5.36
N PHE A 791 29.20 12.87 -4.69
CA PHE A 791 29.27 13.05 -3.24
C PHE A 791 28.90 11.77 -2.50
N SER A 792 29.93 11.08 -2.00
CA SER A 792 29.84 9.91 -1.13
C SER A 792 29.95 10.34 0.33
N MET A 793 28.99 9.96 1.15
CA MET A 793 29.06 10.09 2.62
C MET A 793 29.94 8.99 3.20
N ALA A 794 31.19 8.85 2.72
CA ALA A 794 32.13 7.76 3.05
C ALA A 794 32.57 7.69 4.54
N GLN A 795 31.75 8.16 5.48
CA GLN A 795 31.93 7.99 6.92
C GLN A 795 30.69 7.45 7.67
N SER A 796 29.65 6.94 7.00
CA SER A 796 28.64 6.10 7.69
C SER A 796 28.51 4.66 7.17
N GLN A 797 29.16 4.32 6.04
CA GLN A 797 29.05 2.99 5.41
C GLN A 797 30.21 2.04 5.79
N ALA A 798 30.44 1.89 7.09
CA ALA A 798 31.07 0.68 7.63
C ALA A 798 30.14 -0.05 8.60
N GLN A 799 28.83 0.07 8.39
CA GLN A 799 27.88 -0.93 8.82
C GLN A 799 26.94 -1.25 7.65
N PRO A 800 26.60 -2.53 7.41
CA PRO A 800 25.49 -2.90 6.55
C PRO A 800 24.22 -2.17 7.00
N ALA A 801 23.12 -2.32 6.27
CA ALA A 801 21.78 -1.87 6.69
C ALA A 801 21.31 -2.39 8.08
N ASP A 802 22.18 -3.10 8.81
CA ASP A 802 21.99 -3.76 10.10
C ASP A 802 22.12 -2.84 11.33
N GLN A 803 22.74 -1.66 11.27
CA GLN A 803 22.97 -0.87 12.49
C GLN A 803 23.02 0.64 12.24
N GLN A 804 21.87 1.30 12.22
CA GLN A 804 21.77 2.70 12.67
C GLN A 804 20.47 2.90 13.44
N PRO A 805 20.51 3.25 14.74
CA PRO A 805 19.34 3.80 15.41
C PRO A 805 19.16 5.24 14.94
N ILE A 806 18.02 5.53 14.30
CA ILE A 806 17.60 6.91 14.03
C ILE A 806 17.41 7.58 15.39
N ALA A 807 18.29 8.52 15.70
CA ALA A 807 18.20 9.34 16.89
C ALA A 807 17.11 10.40 16.68
N GLN A 808 15.90 10.13 17.13
CA GLN A 808 14.99 11.18 17.60
C GLN A 808 14.96 11.16 19.11
N GLN A 809 14.96 12.36 19.70
CA GLN A 809 14.92 12.62 21.14
C GLN A 809 13.68 12.00 21.78
N ALA A 810 13.74 10.71 22.09
CA ALA A 810 12.84 10.08 23.03
C ALA A 810 13.36 10.36 24.42
N THR A 811 12.59 11.14 25.18
CA THR A 811 12.66 11.17 26.64
C THR A 811 12.80 9.74 27.16
N THR A 812 13.84 9.52 27.96
CA THR A 812 14.13 8.26 28.66
C THR A 812 13.03 7.93 29.66
N GLU A 813 11.98 7.26 29.19
CA GLU A 813 11.30 6.18 29.89
C GLU A 813 11.14 5.08 28.84
N ALA A 814 11.65 3.87 29.12
CA ALA A 814 11.38 2.71 28.28
C ALA A 814 9.88 2.44 28.32
N SER A 815 9.13 3.05 27.39
CA SER A 815 7.71 2.79 27.24
C SER A 815 7.57 1.30 26.92
N LYS A 816 6.66 0.64 27.63
CA LYS A 816 6.19 -0.68 27.23
C LYS A 816 5.75 -0.56 25.76
N GLY A 817 6.35 -1.33 24.85
CA GLY A 817 5.96 -1.30 23.44
C GLY A 817 4.46 -1.57 23.28
N LYS A 818 3.83 -0.96 22.27
CA LYS A 818 2.40 -1.15 21.98
C LYS A 818 2.08 -2.63 21.77
N SER A 819 0.99 -3.07 22.37
CA SER A 819 0.44 -4.40 22.22
C SER A 819 -0.27 -4.52 20.87
N LEU A 820 0.13 -5.49 20.06
CA LEU A 820 -0.57 -5.89 18.83
C LEU A 820 -2.05 -6.25 19.05
N TRP A 821 -2.43 -6.53 20.29
CA TRP A 821 -3.76 -7.01 20.63
C TRP A 821 -4.66 -5.87 21.11
N GLU A 822 -4.12 -4.85 21.76
CA GLU A 822 -4.93 -3.87 22.51
C GLU A 822 -4.75 -2.43 22.03
N ASP A 823 -3.64 -2.12 21.36
CA ASP A 823 -3.26 -0.76 21.01
C ASP A 823 -3.39 -0.49 19.50
N VAL A 824 -3.83 0.73 19.17
CA VAL A 824 -3.85 1.26 17.81
C VAL A 824 -2.47 1.81 17.46
N PHE A 825 -1.91 1.40 16.32
CA PHE A 825 -0.58 1.81 15.86
C PHE A 825 -0.64 3.09 15.01
N THR A 826 0.32 4.00 15.14
CA THR A 826 0.60 5.06 14.16
C THR A 826 1.68 4.60 13.17
N GLY A 827 2.00 5.42 12.16
CA GLY A 827 3.12 5.15 11.26
C GLY A 827 4.45 5.00 12.00
N GLU A 828 4.70 5.87 12.99
CA GLU A 828 5.89 5.81 13.83
C GLU A 828 5.95 4.53 14.69
N ASP A 829 4.80 4.07 15.21
CA ASP A 829 4.75 2.79 15.96
C ASP A 829 5.02 1.58 15.05
N VAL A 830 4.50 1.60 13.81
CA VAL A 830 4.77 0.54 12.82
C VAL A 830 6.25 0.51 12.48
N GLU A 831 6.86 1.67 12.22
CA GLU A 831 8.30 1.78 11.97
C GLU A 831 9.12 1.24 13.15
N GLN A 832 8.77 1.62 14.38
CA GLN A 832 9.43 1.12 15.59
C GLN A 832 9.28 -0.41 15.73
N TRP A 833 8.08 -0.95 15.49
CA TRP A 833 7.81 -2.38 15.58
C TRP A 833 8.61 -3.16 14.52
N LEU A 834 8.62 -2.70 13.27
CA LEU A 834 9.38 -3.30 12.19
C LEU A 834 10.89 -3.27 12.46
N ALA A 835 11.41 -2.17 12.99
CA ALA A 835 12.82 -2.06 13.38
C ALA A 835 13.21 -3.07 14.48
N GLN A 836 12.32 -3.34 15.43
CA GLN A 836 12.56 -4.30 16.51
C GLN A 836 12.53 -5.76 16.04
N HIS A 837 11.77 -6.08 14.99
CA HIS A 837 11.57 -7.45 14.51
C HIS A 837 12.30 -7.76 13.20
N ARG A 838 13.03 -6.79 12.61
CA ARG A 838 13.66 -6.88 11.28
C ARG A 838 14.46 -8.16 11.06
N GLU A 839 15.27 -8.57 12.04
CA GLU A 839 16.13 -9.77 11.95
C GLU A 839 15.36 -11.09 11.96
N GLN A 840 14.12 -11.08 12.46
CA GLN A 840 13.25 -12.26 12.55
C GLN A 840 12.34 -12.39 11.33
N VAL A 841 12.07 -11.27 10.65
CA VAL A 841 11.20 -11.24 9.47
C VAL A 841 11.86 -12.00 8.32
N PRO A 842 11.24 -13.08 7.80
CA PRO A 842 11.74 -13.76 6.61
C PRO A 842 11.55 -12.86 5.38
N GLY A 843 12.58 -12.73 4.54
CA GLY A 843 12.54 -11.85 3.37
C GLY A 843 13.09 -10.45 3.68
N GLN A 844 12.34 -9.39 3.40
CA GLN A 844 12.83 -8.00 3.53
C GLN A 844 11.78 -6.96 3.96
N VAL A 845 12.25 -5.96 4.71
CA VAL A 845 11.48 -4.76 5.10
C VAL A 845 12.03 -3.56 4.33
N VAL A 846 11.18 -2.85 3.60
CA VAL A 846 11.58 -1.79 2.66
C VAL A 846 10.66 -0.57 2.80
N PRO A 847 11.18 0.66 2.91
CA PRO A 847 10.35 1.85 2.76
C PRO A 847 10.04 2.06 1.28
N LEU A 848 8.79 1.85 0.91
CA LEU A 848 8.38 1.80 -0.50
C LEU A 848 8.14 3.20 -1.07
N ASP A 849 7.53 4.09 -0.29
CA ASP A 849 7.30 5.51 -0.62
C ASP A 849 7.10 6.33 0.66
N PHE A 850 6.76 7.62 0.52
CA PHE A 850 6.34 8.48 1.63
C PHE A 850 5.04 9.24 1.29
N SER A 851 4.25 9.57 2.32
CA SER A 851 3.00 10.32 2.18
C SER A 851 3.21 11.77 1.74
N LEU A 852 2.13 12.51 1.47
CA LEU A 852 2.20 13.95 1.18
C LEU A 852 3.02 14.73 2.22
N ASN A 853 2.83 14.45 3.51
CA ASN A 853 3.57 15.09 4.60
C ASN A 853 4.90 14.39 4.93
N GLY A 854 5.37 13.49 4.07
CA GLY A 854 6.72 12.93 4.14
C GLY A 854 6.93 11.83 5.19
N ARG A 855 5.88 11.10 5.60
CA ARG A 855 6.02 9.92 6.48
C ARG A 855 6.25 8.67 5.65
N TRP A 856 7.16 7.80 6.06
CA TRP A 856 7.47 6.56 5.34
C TRP A 856 6.29 5.59 5.32
N ILE A 857 6.01 5.03 4.14
CA ILE A 857 5.09 3.93 3.92
C ILE A 857 5.93 2.67 3.70
N TRP A 858 5.78 1.70 4.60
CA TRP A 858 6.63 0.52 4.67
C TRP A 858 5.97 -0.68 4.01
N ALA A 859 6.79 -1.47 3.30
CA ALA A 859 6.44 -2.78 2.77
C ALA A 859 7.25 -3.88 3.48
N VAL A 860 6.56 -4.98 3.78
CA VAL A 860 7.17 -6.21 4.29
C VAL A 860 6.98 -7.29 3.23
N GLU A 861 8.08 -7.67 2.60
CA GLU A 861 8.12 -8.62 1.50
C GLU A 861 8.63 -9.97 2.01
N LEU A 862 7.71 -10.92 2.17
CA LEU A 862 7.91 -12.20 2.85
C LEU A 862 8.03 -13.32 1.82
N PHE A 863 9.15 -14.03 1.83
CA PHE A 863 9.42 -15.16 0.95
C PHE A 863 10.42 -16.11 1.62
N ALA A 864 10.35 -17.41 1.29
CA ALA A 864 11.37 -18.37 1.69
C ALA A 864 12.70 -17.99 1.01
N GLY A 865 13.69 -17.61 1.83
CA GLY A 865 14.98 -17.10 1.39
C GLY A 865 16.00 -17.11 2.53
N LYS A 866 17.29 -17.04 2.18
CA LYS A 866 18.42 -17.04 3.13
C LYS A 866 18.87 -15.59 3.40
N ALA A 867 19.62 -15.37 4.49
CA ALA A 867 20.09 -14.05 4.90
C ALA A 867 20.66 -13.22 3.73
N GLN A 868 20.11 -12.03 3.51
CA GLN A 868 20.33 -11.18 2.32
C GLN A 868 21.81 -10.87 2.04
N HIS A 869 22.66 -10.83 3.06
CA HIS A 869 24.08 -10.50 2.87
C HIS A 869 24.90 -11.59 2.17
N SER A 870 24.39 -12.81 2.07
CA SER A 870 25.08 -13.93 1.42
C SER A 870 24.50 -14.29 0.05
N PHE A 871 23.45 -13.60 -0.41
CA PHE A 871 22.73 -13.95 -1.64
C PHE A 871 22.25 -12.70 -2.38
N ALA A 872 22.29 -12.74 -3.72
CA ALA A 872 21.51 -11.85 -4.56
C ALA A 872 20.15 -12.49 -4.84
N THR A 873 19.07 -11.83 -4.43
CA THR A 873 17.70 -12.33 -4.52
C THR A 873 16.91 -11.59 -5.60
N SER A 874 16.00 -12.29 -6.28
CA SER A 874 15.08 -11.69 -7.26
C SER A 874 13.62 -11.91 -6.90
N THR A 875 12.92 -10.83 -6.53
CA THR A 875 11.48 -10.85 -6.22
C THR A 875 10.66 -11.34 -7.42
N ALA A 876 11.05 -10.91 -8.63
CA ALA A 876 10.50 -11.39 -9.89
C ALA A 876 10.60 -12.92 -10.06
N LYS A 877 11.72 -13.52 -9.68
CA LYS A 877 11.90 -14.98 -9.72
C LYS A 877 11.10 -15.69 -8.63
N HIS A 878 11.05 -15.15 -7.42
CA HIS A 878 10.14 -15.67 -6.40
C HIS A 878 8.68 -15.63 -6.87
N ALA A 879 8.23 -14.53 -7.50
CA ALA A 879 6.88 -14.38 -8.04
C ALA A 879 6.62 -15.23 -9.30
N LEU A 880 7.67 -15.62 -10.01
CA LEU A 880 7.58 -16.60 -11.10
C LEU A 880 7.29 -17.99 -10.54
N TYR A 881 8.10 -18.48 -9.60
CA TYR A 881 8.00 -19.86 -9.09
C TYR A 881 6.93 -20.08 -8.00
N LYS A 882 6.53 -19.03 -7.30
CA LYS A 882 5.53 -19.08 -6.23
C LYS A 882 4.49 -17.99 -6.43
N PRO A 883 3.19 -18.26 -6.22
CA PRO A 883 2.19 -17.21 -6.26
C PRO A 883 2.41 -16.17 -5.18
N THR A 884 1.96 -14.94 -5.45
CA THR A 884 2.16 -13.81 -4.54
C THR A 884 0.82 -13.27 -4.05
N PHE A 885 0.69 -13.16 -2.73
CA PHE A 885 -0.45 -12.57 -2.05
C PHE A 885 -0.09 -11.16 -1.57
N PHE A 886 -0.80 -10.14 -2.05
CA PHE A 886 -0.65 -8.77 -1.60
C PHE A 886 -1.75 -8.40 -0.60
N ILE A 887 -1.36 -7.97 0.60
CA ILE A 887 -2.24 -7.44 1.65
C ILE A 887 -1.91 -5.95 1.82
N ASN A 888 -2.88 -5.09 1.57
CA ASN A 888 -2.81 -3.67 1.88
C ASN A 888 -3.67 -3.41 3.12
N ALA A 889 -3.06 -2.88 4.18
CA ALA A 889 -3.77 -2.55 5.40
C ALA A 889 -3.89 -1.04 5.58
N ARG A 890 -5.02 -0.64 6.17
CA ARG A 890 -5.29 0.71 6.64
C ARG A 890 -5.10 1.78 5.55
N HIS A 891 -5.70 1.49 4.39
CA HIS A 891 -5.98 2.46 3.34
C HIS A 891 -6.75 3.64 3.94
N HIS A 892 -7.83 3.36 4.67
CA HIS A 892 -8.46 4.39 5.49
C HIS A 892 -7.93 4.35 6.91
N ALA A 893 -7.52 5.50 7.43
CA ALA A 893 -6.75 5.49 8.67
C ALA A 893 -7.58 5.30 9.94
N ASN A 894 -8.89 5.55 9.90
CA ASN A 894 -9.77 5.28 11.04
C ASN A 894 -10.18 3.79 11.16
N GLU A 895 -9.90 2.97 10.15
CA GLU A 895 -10.17 1.51 10.11
C GLU A 895 -8.96 0.76 10.72
N VAL A 896 -8.90 0.75 12.06
CA VAL A 896 -7.63 0.56 12.81
C VAL A 896 -7.11 -0.87 12.89
N SER A 897 -7.96 -1.88 12.78
CA SER A 897 -7.64 -3.27 13.15
C SER A 897 -6.83 -4.03 12.10
N SER A 898 -6.89 -3.58 10.84
CA SER A 898 -6.15 -4.15 9.73
C SER A 898 -4.62 -4.09 9.92
N THR A 899 -4.08 -2.98 10.45
CA THR A 899 -2.65 -2.86 10.79
C THR A 899 -2.24 -3.94 11.80
N ASN A 900 -3.04 -4.14 12.85
CA ASN A 900 -2.76 -5.15 13.87
C ASN A 900 -2.80 -6.57 13.28
N ALA A 901 -3.72 -6.86 12.36
CA ALA A 901 -3.84 -8.16 11.70
C ALA A 901 -2.67 -8.41 10.73
N ALA A 902 -2.27 -7.39 9.98
CA ALA A 902 -1.10 -7.42 9.10
C ALA A 902 0.19 -7.71 9.89
N LEU A 903 0.43 -7.00 10.99
CA LEU A 903 1.58 -7.23 11.85
C LEU A 903 1.52 -8.59 12.56
N GLN A 904 0.33 -9.07 12.95
CA GLN A 904 0.15 -10.43 13.44
C GLN A 904 0.54 -11.48 12.39
N MET A 905 0.14 -11.29 11.12
CA MET A 905 0.52 -12.19 10.03
C MET A 905 2.03 -12.21 9.80
N ILE A 906 2.68 -11.04 9.88
CA ILE A 906 4.15 -10.92 9.81
C ILE A 906 4.81 -11.70 10.96
N ALA A 907 4.36 -11.48 12.20
CA ALA A 907 4.90 -12.17 13.37
C ALA A 907 4.70 -13.70 13.29
N GLN A 908 3.53 -14.15 12.86
CA GLN A 908 3.26 -15.58 12.68
C GLN A 908 4.19 -16.21 11.64
N LEU A 909 4.44 -15.52 10.52
CA LEU A 909 5.34 -16.02 9.48
C LEU A 909 6.82 -15.95 9.87
N ALA A 910 7.19 -15.06 10.78
CA ALA A 910 8.51 -15.06 11.42
C ALA A 910 8.69 -16.29 12.32
N ASP A 911 7.64 -16.70 13.05
CA ASP A 911 7.67 -17.89 13.91
C ASP A 911 7.58 -19.20 13.11
N ASP A 912 6.72 -19.28 12.09
CA ASP A 912 6.57 -20.43 11.19
C ASP A 912 6.53 -19.99 9.70
N PRO A 913 7.68 -19.99 9.01
CA PRO A 913 7.76 -19.58 7.61
C PRO A 913 7.31 -20.68 6.63
N SER A 914 6.72 -21.80 7.08
CA SER A 914 6.43 -22.96 6.20
C SER A 914 5.47 -22.65 5.04
N VAL A 915 4.60 -21.65 5.18
CA VAL A 915 3.74 -21.16 4.09
C VAL A 915 4.59 -20.52 2.97
N LEU A 916 5.72 -19.89 3.32
CA LEU A 916 6.58 -19.15 2.40
C LEU A 916 7.34 -20.04 1.41
N GLU A 917 7.39 -21.35 1.66
CA GLU A 917 7.90 -22.36 0.73
C GLU A 917 7.00 -22.52 -0.51
N ALA A 918 5.71 -22.15 -0.40
CA ALA A 918 4.72 -22.28 -1.47
C ALA A 918 4.16 -20.93 -1.95
N VAL A 919 4.14 -19.89 -1.11
CA VAL A 919 3.50 -18.59 -1.39
C VAL A 919 4.44 -17.46 -1.01
N ASN A 920 4.45 -16.35 -1.75
CA ASN A 920 5.08 -15.11 -1.30
C ASN A 920 3.99 -14.18 -0.74
N LEU A 921 4.32 -13.39 0.27
CA LEU A 921 3.42 -12.35 0.77
C LEU A 921 4.08 -10.99 0.66
N VAL A 922 3.31 -9.98 0.26
CA VAL A 922 3.70 -8.57 0.32
C VAL A 922 2.67 -7.89 1.19
N ILE A 923 3.11 -7.27 2.28
CA ILE A 923 2.22 -6.65 3.25
C ILE A 923 2.60 -5.18 3.39
N ILE A 924 1.63 -4.30 3.19
CA ILE A 924 1.73 -2.87 3.55
C ILE A 924 0.96 -2.72 4.86
N PRO A 925 1.62 -2.65 6.03
CA PRO A 925 0.89 -2.69 7.31
C PRO A 925 0.06 -1.43 7.58
N LEU A 926 0.42 -0.32 6.94
CA LEU A 926 -0.26 0.97 7.08
C LEU A 926 0.03 1.83 5.85
N GLU A 927 -0.94 1.95 4.93
CA GLU A 927 -0.80 2.74 3.70
C GLU A 927 -1.00 4.25 3.97
N ASN A 928 -2.08 4.63 4.66
CA ASN A 928 -2.41 6.04 4.92
C ASN A 928 -1.81 6.55 6.25
N VAL A 929 -0.47 6.72 6.24
CA VAL A 929 0.32 7.16 7.40
C VAL A 929 0.00 8.58 7.87
N ASP A 930 -0.42 9.47 6.96
CA ASP A 930 -0.82 10.83 7.32
C ASP A 930 -2.19 10.87 7.98
N GLY A 931 -3.16 10.15 7.41
CA GLY A 931 -4.46 9.94 8.05
C GLY A 931 -4.30 9.29 9.42
N ALA A 932 -3.38 8.34 9.60
CA ALA A 932 -3.17 7.68 10.88
C ALA A 932 -2.62 8.62 11.95
N ALA A 933 -1.74 9.55 11.56
CA ALA A 933 -1.26 10.60 12.46
C ALA A 933 -2.40 11.56 12.86
N LEU A 934 -3.26 11.94 11.91
CA LEU A 934 -4.44 12.76 12.21
C LEU A 934 -5.47 12.02 13.08
N HIS A 935 -5.72 10.74 12.81
CA HIS A 935 -6.59 9.88 13.62
C HIS A 935 -6.11 9.83 15.07
N ALA A 936 -4.81 9.60 15.29
CA ALA A 936 -4.22 9.58 16.62
C ALA A 936 -4.34 10.93 17.34
N GLN A 937 -4.31 12.05 16.61
CA GLN A 937 -4.54 13.38 17.18
C GLN A 937 -6.00 13.56 17.60
N LEU A 938 -6.96 13.23 16.74
CA LEU A 938 -8.40 13.38 17.03
C LEU A 938 -8.87 12.44 18.15
N ALA A 939 -8.30 11.23 18.21
CA ALA A 939 -8.61 10.22 19.22
C ALA A 939 -8.09 10.57 20.62
N GLN A 940 -7.17 11.54 20.78
CA GLN A 940 -6.72 12.01 22.10
C GLN A 940 -7.87 12.66 22.89
N ASP A 941 -8.69 13.46 22.22
CA ASP A 941 -9.81 14.15 22.87
C ASP A 941 -11.05 13.27 22.94
N ASN A 942 -11.35 12.55 21.86
CA ASN A 942 -12.57 11.76 21.73
C ASN A 942 -12.23 10.33 21.28
N PRO A 943 -11.77 9.46 22.20
CA PRO A 943 -11.17 8.18 21.81
C PRO A 943 -12.14 7.23 21.13
N CYS A 944 -13.45 7.30 21.39
CA CYS A 944 -14.43 6.31 20.90
C CYS A 944 -15.19 6.76 19.64
N TRP A 945 -14.79 7.87 18.99
CA TRP A 945 -15.49 8.40 17.81
C TRP A 945 -14.92 7.83 16.51
N LYS A 946 -15.74 7.78 15.46
CA LYS A 946 -15.35 7.24 14.14
C LYS A 946 -14.23 8.03 13.44
N HIS A 947 -14.14 9.34 13.69
CA HIS A 947 -13.10 10.23 13.14
C HIS A 947 -12.91 10.15 11.62
N HIS A 948 -14.00 10.22 10.86
CA HIS A 948 -13.91 10.16 9.40
C HIS A 948 -13.09 11.28 8.77
N ALA A 949 -12.84 12.39 9.47
CA ALA A 949 -11.88 13.39 9.03
C ALA A 949 -10.47 12.84 8.75
N ALA A 950 -10.11 11.72 9.40
CA ALA A 950 -8.86 11.00 9.18
C ALA A 950 -8.97 9.84 8.18
N ARG A 951 -10.15 9.58 7.60
CA ARG A 951 -10.38 8.47 6.67
C ARG A 951 -9.46 8.55 5.45
N TYR A 952 -9.42 9.70 4.79
CA TYR A 952 -8.62 9.93 3.58
C TYR A 952 -7.20 10.42 3.90
N ASN A 953 -6.35 10.49 2.88
CA ASN A 953 -4.99 11.03 3.04
C ASN A 953 -5.02 12.55 3.31
N ALA A 954 -3.85 13.16 3.47
CA ALA A 954 -3.71 14.59 3.76
C ALA A 954 -4.33 15.52 2.70
N CYS A 955 -4.60 15.04 1.49
CA CYS A 955 -5.30 15.80 0.45
C CYS A 955 -6.83 15.77 0.59
N GLY A 956 -7.38 15.01 1.55
CA GLY A 956 -8.82 14.87 1.77
C GLY A 956 -9.56 14.10 0.67
N LEU A 957 -8.87 13.19 -0.02
CA LEU A 957 -9.40 12.49 -1.20
C LEU A 957 -9.24 10.96 -1.15
N GLU A 958 -10.13 10.27 -1.86
CA GLU A 958 -10.05 8.83 -2.15
C GLU A 958 -8.91 8.55 -3.16
N PHE A 959 -7.72 8.22 -2.65
CA PHE A 959 -6.49 8.21 -3.44
C PHE A 959 -6.31 6.95 -4.28
N ALA A 960 -7.12 5.91 -4.09
CA ALA A 960 -7.07 4.74 -4.97
C ALA A 960 -7.30 5.11 -6.43
N LYS A 961 -8.15 6.11 -6.71
CA LYS A 961 -8.44 6.58 -8.08
C LYS A 961 -7.21 7.13 -8.81
N TYR A 962 -6.17 7.50 -8.07
CA TYR A 962 -4.91 8.07 -8.59
C TYR A 962 -3.81 7.02 -8.76
N ARG A 963 -4.05 5.76 -8.38
CA ARG A 963 -3.13 4.65 -8.66
C ARG A 963 -2.82 4.60 -10.16
N PHE A 964 -1.56 4.32 -10.51
CA PHE A 964 -1.04 4.26 -11.89
C PHE A 964 -1.07 5.58 -12.69
N GLN A 965 -1.34 6.72 -12.05
CA GLN A 965 -1.24 8.03 -12.70
C GLN A 965 0.13 8.66 -12.41
N SER A 966 0.73 9.29 -13.44
CA SER A 966 1.99 10.02 -13.32
C SER A 966 1.79 11.41 -12.71
N GLY A 967 2.80 11.93 -12.00
CA GLY A 967 2.81 13.32 -11.51
C GLY A 967 1.92 13.60 -10.30
N VAL A 968 1.40 12.56 -9.64
CA VAL A 968 0.60 12.69 -8.42
C VAL A 968 1.50 13.07 -7.23
N PRO A 969 1.16 14.11 -6.42
CA PRO A 969 2.07 14.65 -5.41
C PRO A 969 2.11 13.87 -4.09
N PHE A 970 1.35 12.79 -3.94
CA PHE A 970 1.24 11.98 -2.72
C PHE A 970 1.55 10.51 -2.99
N GLY A 971 2.40 9.91 -2.14
CA GLY A 971 2.98 8.59 -2.37
C GLY A 971 2.07 7.40 -2.09
N GLU A 972 0.98 7.58 -1.34
CA GLU A 972 -0.01 6.53 -1.09
C GLU A 972 -0.54 5.95 -2.42
N SER A 973 -0.77 6.80 -3.44
CA SER A 973 -1.22 6.36 -4.76
C SER A 973 -0.19 5.53 -5.55
N ARG A 974 1.09 5.62 -5.19
CA ARG A 974 2.21 4.96 -5.89
C ARG A 974 2.56 3.59 -5.30
N ILE A 975 1.95 3.21 -4.19
CA ILE A 975 2.16 1.92 -3.53
C ILE A 975 1.77 0.75 -4.45
N TYR A 976 0.55 0.74 -4.98
CA TYR A 976 0.08 -0.33 -5.87
C TYR A 976 0.93 -0.49 -7.14
N PRO A 977 1.28 0.58 -7.89
CA PRO A 977 2.23 0.50 -8.99
C PRO A 977 3.59 -0.09 -8.60
N LYS A 978 4.16 0.35 -7.47
CA LYS A 978 5.45 -0.16 -6.99
C LYS A 978 5.39 -1.63 -6.57
N VAL A 979 4.31 -2.06 -5.92
CA VAL A 979 4.09 -3.49 -5.61
C VAL A 979 3.93 -4.30 -6.90
N TRP A 980 3.18 -3.78 -7.87
CA TRP A 980 3.00 -4.43 -9.17
C TRP A 980 4.33 -4.65 -9.89
N GLU A 981 5.14 -3.60 -10.04
CA GLU A 981 6.46 -3.64 -10.69
C GLU A 981 7.42 -4.65 -10.03
N ARG A 982 7.32 -4.83 -8.72
CA ARG A 982 8.24 -5.68 -7.93
C ARG A 982 7.80 -7.13 -7.83
N TRP A 983 6.49 -7.37 -7.77
CA TRP A 983 5.92 -8.65 -7.33
C TRP A 983 4.79 -9.20 -8.19
N ALA A 984 4.09 -8.34 -8.94
CA ALA A 984 2.97 -8.73 -9.80
C ALA A 984 2.02 -9.78 -9.13
N PRO A 985 1.28 -9.37 -8.08
CA PRO A 985 0.52 -10.29 -7.24
C PRO A 985 -0.58 -11.04 -8.00
N ASP A 986 -0.90 -12.24 -7.50
CA ASP A 986 -2.00 -13.08 -7.99
C ASP A 986 -3.31 -12.77 -7.26
N ILE A 987 -3.22 -12.48 -5.97
CA ILE A 987 -4.36 -12.09 -5.14
C ILE A 987 -4.05 -10.77 -4.46
N VAL A 988 -5.01 -9.86 -4.51
CA VAL A 988 -4.93 -8.52 -3.93
C VAL A 988 -6.05 -8.39 -2.90
N LEU A 989 -5.68 -8.08 -1.67
CA LEU A 989 -6.61 -7.82 -0.58
C LEU A 989 -6.39 -6.39 -0.05
N ASP A 990 -7.40 -5.54 -0.17
CA ASP A 990 -7.43 -4.23 0.49
C ASP A 990 -8.26 -4.36 1.78
N ASP A 991 -7.60 -4.34 2.94
CA ASP A 991 -8.27 -4.46 4.22
C ASP A 991 -8.96 -3.13 4.57
N HIS A 992 -10.29 -3.18 4.70
CA HIS A 992 -11.13 -2.06 5.10
C HIS A 992 -11.99 -2.35 6.33
N GLY A 993 -12.67 -1.29 6.78
CA GLY A 993 -13.60 -1.25 7.89
C GLY A 993 -14.88 -0.45 7.61
N ILE A 994 -15.88 -0.70 8.45
CA ILE A 994 -17.15 0.02 8.56
C ILE A 994 -17.29 0.63 9.95
N PRO A 995 -18.23 1.58 10.14
CA PRO A 995 -18.57 2.12 11.44
C PRO A 995 -18.68 1.05 12.54
N SER A 996 -18.07 1.32 13.70
CA SER A 996 -18.18 0.47 14.90
C SER A 996 -19.53 0.61 15.62
N HIS A 997 -20.22 1.71 15.35
CA HIS A 997 -21.50 2.10 15.93
C HIS A 997 -22.25 3.05 14.97
N GLU A 998 -23.42 3.53 15.39
CA GLU A 998 -24.28 4.37 14.57
C GLU A 998 -23.55 5.56 13.89
N TRP A 999 -23.76 5.70 12.58
CA TRP A 999 -23.27 6.82 11.78
C TRP A 999 -24.41 7.76 11.39
N ILE A 1000 -24.42 8.96 12.00
CA ILE A 1000 -25.46 9.97 11.81
C ILE A 1000 -24.89 11.31 11.37
N GLN A 1001 -25.67 12.04 10.57
CA GLN A 1001 -25.40 13.40 10.12
C GLN A 1001 -26.66 14.26 10.23
N PRO A 1002 -26.91 14.88 11.39
CA PRO A 1002 -28.13 15.65 11.69
C PRO A 1002 -28.52 16.68 10.62
N PHE A 1003 -27.55 17.20 9.87
CA PHE A 1003 -27.77 18.23 8.86
C PHE A 1003 -27.56 17.75 7.42
N SER A 1004 -27.17 16.48 7.22
CA SER A 1004 -27.03 15.85 5.90
C SER A 1004 -28.00 14.69 5.64
N GLY A 1005 -28.87 14.40 6.62
CA GLY A 1005 -29.82 13.30 6.62
C GLY A 1005 -29.39 12.24 7.63
N TYR A 1006 -30.34 11.60 8.31
CA TYR A 1006 -30.06 10.57 9.33
C TYR A 1006 -29.69 9.22 8.68
N ASN A 1007 -28.64 9.25 7.87
CA ASN A 1007 -28.11 8.15 7.09
C ASN A 1007 -26.63 8.43 6.75
N SER A 1008 -25.93 7.47 6.15
CA SER A 1008 -24.61 7.71 5.57
C SER A 1008 -24.66 8.79 4.48
N PRO A 1009 -23.55 9.48 4.18
CA PRO A 1009 -23.50 10.63 3.28
C PRO A 1009 -24.22 10.36 1.95
N PRO A 1010 -24.99 11.32 1.39
CA PRO A 1010 -25.79 11.12 0.17
C PRO A 1010 -25.02 10.73 -1.10
N ARG A 1011 -23.69 10.68 -1.03
CA ARG A 1011 -22.80 10.22 -2.10
C ARG A 1011 -22.66 8.69 -2.16
N PHE A 1012 -23.05 7.98 -1.10
CA PHE A 1012 -23.00 6.52 -1.04
C PHE A 1012 -24.33 5.93 -1.57
N PRO A 1013 -24.29 4.87 -2.41
CA PRO A 1013 -25.48 4.26 -2.98
C PRO A 1013 -26.24 3.35 -2.00
N VAL A 1014 -25.63 2.99 -0.88
CA VAL A 1014 -26.16 2.14 0.19
C VAL A 1014 -25.97 2.82 1.55
N SER A 1015 -26.68 2.34 2.57
CA SER A 1015 -26.61 2.85 3.94
C SER A 1015 -25.58 2.12 4.78
N TYR A 1016 -24.72 2.91 5.43
CA TYR A 1016 -23.80 2.48 6.49
C TYR A 1016 -24.23 3.03 7.86
N TRP A 1017 -25.53 3.30 8.05
CA TRP A 1017 -26.07 3.91 9.28
C TRP A 1017 -25.77 3.08 10.53
N ILE A 1018 -25.83 1.75 10.44
CA ILE A 1018 -25.48 0.82 11.52
C ILE A 1018 -24.52 -0.26 11.00
N PRO A 1019 -23.71 -0.88 11.88
CA PRO A 1019 -22.80 -1.94 11.46
C PRO A 1019 -23.57 -3.14 10.89
N SER A 1020 -23.09 -3.71 9.78
CA SER A 1020 -23.77 -4.79 9.06
C SER A 1020 -23.25 -6.20 9.39
N ALA A 1021 -22.01 -6.29 9.86
CA ALA A 1021 -21.32 -7.53 10.17
C ALA A 1021 -20.10 -7.25 11.08
N ARG A 1022 -19.56 -8.31 11.72
CA ARG A 1022 -18.18 -8.28 12.23
C ARG A 1022 -17.18 -8.29 11.09
N MET A 1023 -17.43 -9.08 10.07
CA MET A 1023 -16.59 -9.20 8.88
C MET A 1023 -17.44 -9.58 7.67
N TYR A 1024 -17.37 -8.77 6.63
CA TYR A 1024 -17.87 -9.10 5.31
C TYR A 1024 -16.83 -8.81 4.23
N THR A 1025 -17.10 -9.29 3.01
CA THR A 1025 -16.16 -9.12 1.89
C THR A 1025 -16.85 -8.51 0.68
N ILE A 1026 -16.09 -7.75 -0.12
CA ILE A 1026 -16.51 -7.22 -1.41
C ILE A 1026 -15.58 -7.79 -2.47
N TRP A 1027 -16.14 -8.50 -3.44
CA TRP A 1027 -15.38 -9.19 -4.48
C TRP A 1027 -15.57 -8.54 -5.83
N ARG A 1028 -14.49 -8.40 -6.60
CA ARG A 1028 -14.55 -7.94 -7.99
C ARG A 1028 -14.70 -9.12 -8.94
N ALA A 1029 -15.85 -9.24 -9.57
CA ALA A 1029 -16.13 -10.28 -10.56
C ALA A 1029 -15.84 -9.77 -11.97
N LEU A 1030 -14.80 -10.32 -12.59
CA LEU A 1030 -14.41 -9.98 -13.94
C LEU A 1030 -15.52 -10.36 -14.94
N THR A 1031 -16.07 -9.38 -15.68
CA THR A 1031 -17.23 -9.62 -16.55
C THR A 1031 -16.92 -10.54 -17.73
N GLU A 1032 -15.70 -10.49 -18.24
CA GLU A 1032 -15.20 -11.28 -19.37
C GLU A 1032 -14.37 -12.49 -18.92
N ALA A 1033 -14.52 -12.95 -17.67
CA ALA A 1033 -13.75 -14.08 -17.14
C ALA A 1033 -13.89 -15.35 -17.99
N THR A 1034 -12.75 -15.95 -18.31
CA THR A 1034 -12.63 -17.33 -18.82
C THR A 1034 -13.22 -18.33 -17.81
N PRO A 1035 -13.59 -19.56 -18.24
CA PRO A 1035 -14.05 -20.60 -17.34
C PRO A 1035 -13.08 -20.87 -16.18
N GLU A 1036 -11.78 -20.91 -16.47
CA GLU A 1036 -10.71 -21.15 -15.50
C GLU A 1036 -10.63 -20.01 -14.47
N GLN A 1037 -10.65 -18.75 -14.91
CA GLN A 1037 -10.70 -17.58 -14.02
C GLN A 1037 -11.92 -17.62 -13.09
N ARG A 1038 -13.09 -17.95 -13.65
CA ARG A 1038 -14.34 -18.01 -12.87
C ARG A 1038 -14.31 -19.14 -11.84
N GLU A 1039 -13.73 -20.29 -12.19
CA GLU A 1039 -13.54 -21.40 -11.27
C GLU A 1039 -12.60 -21.02 -10.12
N ALA A 1040 -11.44 -20.41 -10.42
CA ALA A 1040 -10.49 -19.96 -9.42
C ALA A 1040 -11.11 -18.93 -8.45
N TYR A 1041 -11.76 -17.89 -8.99
CA TYR A 1041 -12.49 -16.89 -8.22
C TYR A 1041 -13.56 -17.52 -7.31
N THR A 1042 -14.40 -18.40 -7.86
CA THR A 1042 -15.50 -19.02 -7.10
C THR A 1042 -14.97 -19.96 -6.03
N SER A 1043 -13.90 -20.73 -6.34
CA SER A 1043 -13.25 -21.62 -5.38
C SER A 1043 -12.65 -20.86 -4.21
N LEU A 1044 -11.96 -19.75 -4.48
CA LEU A 1044 -11.38 -18.89 -3.45
C LEU A 1044 -12.47 -18.25 -2.58
N ARG A 1045 -13.50 -17.65 -3.20
CA ARG A 1045 -14.63 -17.04 -2.48
C ARG A 1045 -15.35 -18.05 -1.59
N ALA A 1046 -15.59 -19.26 -2.08
CA ALA A 1046 -16.20 -20.33 -1.30
C ALA A 1046 -15.31 -20.76 -0.13
N ALA A 1047 -14.01 -20.93 -0.35
CA ALA A 1047 -13.05 -21.31 0.69
C ALA A 1047 -12.95 -20.25 1.79
N LEU A 1048 -12.80 -18.97 1.42
CA LEU A 1048 -12.69 -17.86 2.35
C LEU A 1048 -13.95 -17.73 3.22
N THR A 1049 -15.13 -17.70 2.59
CA THR A 1049 -16.38 -17.55 3.34
C THR A 1049 -16.69 -18.79 4.19
N ALA A 1050 -16.24 -19.97 3.77
CA ALA A 1050 -16.33 -21.18 4.60
C ALA A 1050 -15.41 -21.09 5.84
N SER A 1051 -14.20 -20.52 5.72
CA SER A 1051 -13.31 -20.29 6.87
C SER A 1051 -13.92 -19.31 7.87
N LEU A 1052 -14.55 -18.22 7.40
CA LEU A 1052 -15.28 -17.29 8.27
C LEU A 1052 -16.44 -17.97 9.01
N HIS A 1053 -17.14 -18.89 8.35
CA HIS A 1053 -18.23 -19.66 8.97
C HIS A 1053 -17.73 -20.70 10.00
N GLN A 1054 -16.54 -21.26 9.78
CA GLN A 1054 -15.93 -22.25 10.66
C GLN A 1054 -15.32 -21.62 11.91
N ASP A 1055 -14.88 -20.36 11.84
CA ASP A 1055 -14.44 -19.61 13.00
C ASP A 1055 -15.66 -19.24 13.87
N ALA A 1056 -15.80 -19.90 15.02
CA ALA A 1056 -16.97 -19.78 15.87
C ALA A 1056 -17.21 -18.35 16.40
N ALA A 1057 -16.13 -17.58 16.62
CA ALA A 1057 -16.25 -16.21 17.12
C ALA A 1057 -16.76 -15.28 16.00
N VAL A 1058 -16.13 -15.34 14.83
CA VAL A 1058 -16.53 -14.50 13.69
C VAL A 1058 -17.92 -14.87 13.17
N ALA A 1059 -18.24 -16.17 13.09
CA ALA A 1059 -19.54 -16.64 12.63
C ALA A 1059 -20.68 -16.19 13.57
N GLN A 1060 -20.47 -16.27 14.89
CA GLN A 1060 -21.47 -15.82 15.86
C GLN A 1060 -21.70 -14.31 15.77
N ASP A 1061 -20.63 -13.51 15.79
CA ASP A 1061 -20.77 -12.04 15.69
C ASP A 1061 -21.43 -11.63 14.36
N ASN A 1062 -21.11 -12.29 13.25
CA ASN A 1062 -21.75 -12.03 11.96
C ASN A 1062 -23.25 -12.33 11.97
N VAL A 1063 -23.68 -13.40 12.65
CA VAL A 1063 -25.10 -13.71 12.83
C VAL A 1063 -25.80 -12.61 13.63
N ASP A 1064 -25.18 -12.17 14.71
CA ASP A 1064 -25.76 -11.17 15.62
C ASP A 1064 -25.87 -9.80 14.94
N TRP A 1065 -24.81 -9.34 14.28
CA TRP A 1065 -24.83 -8.08 13.51
C TRP A 1065 -25.81 -8.13 12.33
N LEU A 1066 -25.87 -9.25 11.60
CA LEU A 1066 -26.82 -9.41 10.50
C LEU A 1066 -28.28 -9.37 10.99
N ALA A 1067 -28.56 -9.89 12.19
CA ALA A 1067 -29.89 -9.80 12.79
C ALA A 1067 -30.28 -8.35 13.09
N THR A 1068 -29.37 -7.56 13.68
CA THR A 1068 -29.55 -6.12 13.92
C THR A 1068 -29.74 -5.35 12.61
N TYR A 1069 -28.87 -5.59 11.63
CA TYR A 1069 -28.91 -4.95 10.31
C TYR A 1069 -30.22 -5.22 9.58
N ARG A 1070 -30.73 -6.46 9.66
CA ARG A 1070 -32.04 -6.79 9.09
C ARG A 1070 -33.16 -6.02 9.74
N ARG A 1071 -33.20 -6.12 11.07
CA ARG A 1071 -34.30 -5.64 11.88
C ARG A 1071 -34.45 -4.12 11.82
N TRP A 1072 -33.36 -3.37 11.83
CA TRP A 1072 -33.37 -1.91 11.84
C TRP A 1072 -33.28 -1.29 10.44
N GLY A 1073 -32.75 -2.01 9.44
CA GLY A 1073 -32.54 -1.51 8.08
C GLY A 1073 -33.27 -2.31 7.00
N HIS A 1074 -32.77 -3.52 6.67
CA HIS A 1074 -33.20 -4.31 5.51
C HIS A 1074 -34.70 -4.59 5.45
N ASP A 1075 -35.34 -4.90 6.59
CA ASP A 1075 -36.76 -5.26 6.64
C ASP A 1075 -37.66 -4.07 6.30
N PHE A 1076 -37.16 -2.83 6.44
CA PHE A 1076 -37.87 -1.61 6.06
C PHE A 1076 -37.47 -1.08 4.69
N ASP A 1077 -36.18 -1.18 4.34
CA ASP A 1077 -35.62 -0.60 3.11
C ASP A 1077 -34.50 -1.50 2.53
N PRO A 1078 -34.86 -2.62 1.88
CA PRO A 1078 -33.87 -3.57 1.36
C PRO A 1078 -33.04 -3.00 0.21
N GLN A 1079 -33.44 -1.87 -0.37
CA GLN A 1079 -32.70 -1.20 -1.44
C GLN A 1079 -31.48 -0.47 -0.89
N HIS A 1080 -31.64 0.28 0.22
CA HIS A 1080 -30.52 0.97 0.86
C HIS A 1080 -29.73 0.05 1.80
N PHE A 1081 -30.32 -1.05 2.28
CA PHE A 1081 -29.68 -2.03 3.16
C PHE A 1081 -29.62 -3.41 2.49
N PRO A 1082 -28.84 -3.60 1.40
CA PRO A 1082 -28.82 -4.87 0.67
C PRO A 1082 -28.18 -6.00 1.49
N ILE A 1083 -28.48 -7.25 1.14
CA ILE A 1083 -27.87 -8.44 1.75
C ILE A 1083 -27.54 -9.46 0.65
N GLU A 1084 -26.26 -9.80 0.49
CA GLU A 1084 -25.76 -10.88 -0.36
C GLU A 1084 -24.95 -11.84 0.50
N LEU A 1085 -25.40 -13.10 0.67
CA LEU A 1085 -24.79 -14.04 1.61
C LEU A 1085 -24.01 -15.16 0.92
N SER A 1086 -22.89 -15.55 1.54
CA SER A 1086 -22.13 -16.76 1.24
C SER A 1086 -21.66 -17.39 2.55
N ASN A 1087 -22.02 -18.66 2.79
CA ASN A 1087 -21.72 -19.37 4.06
C ASN A 1087 -22.11 -18.59 5.33
N GLY A 1088 -23.19 -17.81 5.29
CA GLY A 1088 -23.69 -17.03 6.44
C GLY A 1088 -23.04 -15.66 6.64
N SER A 1089 -21.92 -15.37 5.96
CA SER A 1089 -21.33 -14.03 5.92
C SER A 1089 -21.85 -13.22 4.74
N ILE A 1090 -21.93 -11.91 4.90
CA ILE A 1090 -22.13 -11.01 3.76
C ILE A 1090 -20.90 -11.10 2.83
N ALA A 1091 -21.14 -11.24 1.53
CA ALA A 1091 -20.11 -11.31 0.52
C ALA A 1091 -20.66 -10.65 -0.75
N TYR A 1092 -20.44 -9.35 -0.91
CA TYR A 1092 -20.93 -8.61 -2.06
C TYR A 1092 -20.11 -8.88 -3.31
N THR A 1093 -20.76 -8.79 -4.46
CA THR A 1093 -20.10 -8.86 -5.77
C THR A 1093 -20.21 -7.52 -6.49
N ARG A 1094 -19.09 -7.02 -7.03
CA ARG A 1094 -19.03 -5.88 -7.94
C ARG A 1094 -18.61 -6.34 -9.32
N ASP A 1095 -19.36 -5.94 -10.34
CA ASP A 1095 -18.97 -6.17 -11.73
C ASP A 1095 -17.73 -5.36 -12.08
N SER A 1096 -16.72 -6.01 -12.65
CA SER A 1096 -15.43 -5.41 -13.00
C SER A 1096 -15.10 -5.70 -14.47
N PRO A 1097 -15.20 -4.71 -15.38
CA PRO A 1097 -14.84 -4.89 -16.78
C PRO A 1097 -13.32 -4.79 -17.00
N ILE A 1098 -12.81 -5.45 -18.05
CA ILE A 1098 -11.41 -5.28 -18.45
C ILE A 1098 -11.16 -3.81 -18.83
N ASN A 1099 -10.26 -3.15 -18.10
CA ASN A 1099 -9.88 -1.76 -18.32
C ASN A 1099 -8.41 -1.54 -17.96
N ARG A 1100 -7.55 -1.40 -18.98
CA ARG A 1100 -6.10 -1.16 -18.84
C ARG A 1100 -5.75 0.16 -18.15
N ASN A 1101 -6.71 1.08 -17.98
CA ASN A 1101 -6.53 2.33 -17.25
C ASN A 1101 -7.14 2.28 -15.84
N SER A 1102 -7.67 1.15 -15.40
CA SER A 1102 -8.27 1.01 -14.07
C SER A 1102 -7.23 1.20 -12.96
N HIS A 1103 -7.70 1.59 -11.78
CA HIS A 1103 -6.89 1.58 -10.55
C HIS A 1103 -6.93 0.21 -9.86
N ASP A 1104 -7.90 -0.63 -10.22
CA ASP A 1104 -8.05 -1.99 -9.70
C ASP A 1104 -7.21 -2.96 -10.52
N LEU A 1105 -6.50 -3.87 -9.85
CA LEU A 1105 -5.50 -4.71 -10.52
C LEU A 1105 -6.16 -5.80 -11.36
N ILE A 1106 -7.29 -6.36 -10.93
CA ILE A 1106 -8.00 -7.38 -11.73
C ILE A 1106 -8.56 -6.83 -13.05
N GLU A 1107 -8.94 -5.56 -13.09
CA GLU A 1107 -9.43 -4.91 -14.31
C GLU A 1107 -8.27 -4.52 -15.24
N ARG A 1108 -7.16 -4.03 -14.67
CA ARG A 1108 -5.98 -3.58 -15.42
C ARG A 1108 -5.15 -4.76 -15.95
N PHE A 1109 -5.06 -5.83 -15.18
CA PHE A 1109 -4.17 -6.98 -15.40
C PHE A 1109 -4.90 -8.34 -15.29
N PRO A 1110 -6.02 -8.54 -16.00
CA PRO A 1110 -6.87 -9.74 -15.87
C PRO A 1110 -6.16 -11.05 -16.23
N GLU A 1111 -5.10 -11.00 -17.05
CA GLU A 1111 -4.33 -12.19 -17.44
C GLU A 1111 -3.50 -12.77 -16.28
N TRP A 1112 -3.20 -11.94 -15.28
CA TRP A 1112 -2.22 -12.27 -14.24
C TRP A 1112 -2.82 -12.25 -12.83
N VAL A 1113 -3.84 -11.43 -12.60
CA VAL A 1113 -4.53 -11.32 -11.31
C VAL A 1113 -5.70 -12.31 -11.26
N THR A 1114 -5.70 -13.16 -10.25
CA THR A 1114 -6.73 -14.18 -10.00
C THR A 1114 -7.91 -13.60 -9.25
N ALA A 1115 -7.66 -12.78 -8.23
CA ALA A 1115 -8.70 -12.16 -7.41
C ALA A 1115 -8.24 -10.79 -6.85
N ASP A 1116 -9.20 -9.87 -6.75
CA ASP A 1116 -9.06 -8.54 -6.16
C ASP A 1116 -10.32 -8.30 -5.32
N LEU A 1117 -10.13 -8.10 -4.02
CA LEU A 1117 -11.21 -8.07 -3.05
C LEU A 1117 -10.87 -7.15 -1.88
N MET A 1118 -11.91 -6.79 -1.13
CA MET A 1118 -11.82 -5.97 0.07
C MET A 1118 -12.48 -6.69 1.25
N THR A 1119 -11.92 -6.56 2.44
CA THR A 1119 -12.63 -6.90 3.70
C THR A 1119 -13.31 -5.68 4.27
N GLU A 1120 -14.33 -5.86 5.08
CA GLU A 1120 -15.02 -4.78 5.77
C GLU A 1120 -15.38 -5.26 7.19
N VAL A 1121 -14.79 -4.63 8.21
CA VAL A 1121 -14.89 -4.98 9.63
C VAL A 1121 -15.39 -3.80 10.45
N ASN A 1122 -16.20 -4.00 11.49
CA ASN A 1122 -16.75 -2.92 12.33
C ASN A 1122 -15.75 -2.29 13.30
N ASP A 1123 -14.64 -1.76 12.76
CA ASP A 1123 -13.46 -1.35 13.50
C ASP A 1123 -13.15 0.15 13.43
N GLU A 1124 -14.03 0.98 12.85
CA GLU A 1124 -13.79 2.42 12.80
C GLU A 1124 -13.66 2.98 14.23
N THR A 1125 -12.40 3.20 14.62
CA THR A 1125 -11.92 3.52 15.96
C THR A 1125 -12.42 2.59 17.08
N VAL A 1126 -11.80 1.43 17.22
CA VAL A 1126 -12.04 0.50 18.36
C VAL A 1126 -10.76 0.19 19.14
N TYR A 1127 -10.91 -0.22 20.41
CA TYR A 1127 -9.79 -0.57 21.31
C TYR A 1127 -10.08 -1.84 22.10
N GLY A 1128 -9.04 -2.37 22.76
CA GLY A 1128 -9.19 -3.47 23.71
C GLY A 1128 -9.86 -4.70 23.09
N LYS A 1129 -10.92 -5.21 23.71
CA LYS A 1129 -11.60 -6.44 23.27
C LYS A 1129 -12.21 -6.34 21.88
N GLU A 1130 -12.78 -5.20 21.53
CA GLU A 1130 -13.37 -5.03 20.19
C GLU A 1130 -12.28 -4.98 19.12
N LEU A 1131 -11.16 -4.28 19.38
CA LEU A 1131 -10.00 -4.33 18.49
C LEU A 1131 -9.47 -5.75 18.31
N GLN A 1132 -9.41 -6.54 19.39
CA GLN A 1132 -8.97 -7.95 19.32
C GLN A 1132 -9.87 -8.79 18.41
N ALA A 1133 -11.20 -8.59 18.48
CA ALA A 1133 -12.18 -9.31 17.68
C ALA A 1133 -12.13 -8.88 16.20
N CYS A 1134 -12.05 -7.58 15.93
CA CYS A 1134 -11.91 -7.05 14.57
C CYS A 1134 -10.63 -7.54 13.87
N ARG A 1135 -9.49 -7.42 14.56
CA ARG A 1135 -8.20 -7.93 14.10
C ARG A 1135 -8.22 -9.45 13.87
N HIS A 1136 -8.84 -10.21 14.77
CA HIS A 1136 -9.01 -11.66 14.59
C HIS A 1136 -9.77 -11.97 13.29
N ALA A 1137 -10.83 -11.21 13.00
CA ALA A 1137 -11.61 -11.40 11.79
C ALA A 1137 -10.80 -11.14 10.50
N HIS A 1138 -10.00 -10.06 10.43
CA HIS A 1138 -9.05 -9.85 9.32
C HIS A 1138 -8.05 -11.00 9.21
N HIS A 1139 -7.49 -11.43 10.34
CA HIS A 1139 -6.50 -12.49 10.34
C HIS A 1139 -7.05 -13.83 9.83
N VAL A 1140 -8.32 -14.16 10.13
CA VAL A 1140 -9.01 -15.34 9.55
C VAL A 1140 -9.05 -15.24 8.01
N VAL A 1141 -9.30 -14.06 7.46
CA VAL A 1141 -9.28 -13.82 6.00
C VAL A 1141 -7.87 -13.97 5.43
N HIS A 1142 -6.86 -13.34 6.06
CA HIS A 1142 -5.45 -13.46 5.65
C HIS A 1142 -5.01 -14.92 5.58
N GLN A 1143 -5.30 -15.69 6.63
CA GLN A 1143 -4.93 -17.09 6.74
C GLN A 1143 -5.68 -17.95 5.71
N ALA A 1144 -6.98 -17.72 5.51
CA ALA A 1144 -7.79 -18.48 4.55
C ALA A 1144 -7.29 -18.33 3.10
N ILE A 1145 -6.88 -17.12 2.71
CA ILE A 1145 -6.31 -16.88 1.37
C ILE A 1145 -4.95 -17.55 1.24
N ALA A 1146 -4.05 -17.37 2.23
CA ALA A 1146 -2.73 -17.98 2.22
C ALA A 1146 -2.81 -19.51 2.14
N ASP A 1147 -3.70 -20.14 2.90
CA ASP A 1147 -3.93 -21.60 2.87
C ASP A 1147 -4.55 -22.07 1.55
N TRP A 1148 -5.46 -21.29 0.96
CA TRP A 1148 -6.02 -21.61 -0.36
C TRP A 1148 -4.93 -21.60 -1.45
N MET A 1149 -4.05 -20.61 -1.41
CA MET A 1149 -2.93 -20.45 -2.37
C MET A 1149 -1.87 -21.54 -2.18
N LYS A 1150 -1.51 -21.88 -0.95
CA LYS A 1150 -0.52 -22.92 -0.62
C LYS A 1150 -0.85 -24.27 -1.25
N ASN A 1151 -2.13 -24.55 -1.47
CA ASN A 1151 -2.62 -25.81 -2.04
C ASN A 1151 -2.79 -25.78 -3.58
N ARG A 1152 -2.41 -24.69 -4.25
CA ARG A 1152 -2.49 -24.58 -5.73
C ARG A 1152 -1.24 -25.16 -6.38
N LYS A 1153 -1.44 -25.86 -7.50
CA LYS A 1153 -0.33 -26.40 -8.28
C LYS A 1153 0.24 -25.33 -9.19
N VAL A 1154 1.50 -24.95 -8.96
CA VAL A 1154 2.26 -24.08 -9.86
C VAL A 1154 2.86 -24.90 -11.00
N THR A 1155 2.76 -24.40 -12.24
CA THR A 1155 3.42 -24.97 -13.40
C THR A 1155 4.24 -23.91 -14.10
N ILE A 1156 5.54 -24.18 -14.28
CA ILE A 1156 6.49 -23.35 -15.02
C ILE A 1156 6.78 -24.02 -16.35
N GLU A 1157 6.66 -23.25 -17.41
CA GLU A 1157 6.95 -23.66 -18.78
C GLU A 1157 8.20 -22.92 -19.26
N GLU A 1158 9.14 -23.66 -19.83
CA GLU A 1158 10.24 -23.08 -20.57
C GLU A 1158 9.83 -22.87 -22.02
N ILE A 1159 10.00 -21.65 -22.51
CA ILE A 1159 9.69 -21.26 -23.87
C ILE A 1159 10.99 -20.96 -24.62
N ARG A 1160 11.03 -21.36 -25.88
CA ARG A 1160 12.16 -21.09 -26.78
C ARG A 1160 11.64 -20.50 -28.08
N GLU A 1161 12.18 -19.34 -28.42
CA GLU A 1161 11.80 -18.61 -29.62
C GLU A 1161 13.02 -18.36 -30.49
N HIS A 1162 12.90 -18.72 -31.77
CA HIS A 1162 13.94 -18.48 -32.76
C HIS A 1162 13.72 -17.13 -33.43
N GLU A 1163 14.72 -16.27 -33.36
CA GLU A 1163 14.65 -14.95 -33.97
C GLU A 1163 15.30 -14.92 -35.36
N ALA A 1164 14.88 -13.94 -36.17
CA ALA A 1164 15.30 -13.83 -37.56
C ALA A 1164 16.81 -13.54 -37.73
N ASP A 1165 17.47 -13.06 -36.69
CA ASP A 1165 18.92 -12.82 -36.64
C ASP A 1165 19.72 -14.05 -36.19
N GLY A 1166 19.06 -15.19 -35.97
CA GLY A 1166 19.69 -16.45 -35.58
C GLY A 1166 19.92 -16.60 -34.07
N THR A 1167 19.53 -15.62 -33.26
CA THR A 1167 19.50 -15.72 -31.79
C THR A 1167 18.32 -16.56 -31.31
N ILE A 1168 18.39 -17.02 -30.06
CA ILE A 1168 17.34 -17.81 -29.41
C ILE A 1168 16.99 -17.12 -28.10
N ARG A 1169 15.72 -16.72 -27.95
CA ARG A 1169 15.16 -16.18 -26.71
C ARG A 1169 14.63 -17.34 -25.88
N ILE A 1170 15.17 -17.52 -24.68
CA ILE A 1170 14.72 -18.59 -23.77
C ILE A 1170 14.05 -17.96 -22.56
N GLY A 1171 12.80 -18.34 -22.33
CA GLY A 1171 11.93 -17.79 -21.30
C GLY A 1171 11.47 -18.80 -20.28
N LEU A 1172 11.10 -18.30 -19.11
CA LEU A 1172 10.34 -19.04 -18.12
C LEU A 1172 9.01 -18.33 -17.88
N ILE A 1173 7.90 -19.03 -18.11
CA ILE A 1173 6.55 -18.52 -17.85
C ILE A 1173 5.87 -19.40 -16.82
N ARG A 1174 5.22 -18.79 -15.83
CA ARG A 1174 4.23 -19.49 -15.01
C ARG A 1174 2.86 -19.39 -15.67
N LYS A 1175 2.14 -20.51 -15.74
CA LYS A 1175 0.72 -20.49 -16.08
C LYS A 1175 -0.08 -19.66 -15.04
N ARG A 1176 -0.73 -18.60 -15.50
CA ARG A 1176 -1.62 -17.72 -14.71
C ARG A 1176 -2.98 -17.57 -15.41
N PRO A 1177 -4.05 -17.19 -14.69
CA PRO A 1177 -4.17 -17.09 -13.22
C PRO A 1177 -4.13 -18.47 -12.52
N LEU A 1178 -4.18 -18.46 -11.18
CA LEU A 1178 -3.94 -19.61 -10.29
C LEU A 1178 -4.95 -20.76 -10.34
#